data_AF-A0A0E0QWN9-F1
#
_entry.id   AF-A0A0E0QWN9-F1
#
_cell.length_a   1.000
_cell.length_b   1.000
_cell.length_c   1.000
_cell.angle_alpha   90.00
_cell.angle_beta   90.00
_cell.angle_gamma   90.00
#
_symmetry.space_group_name_H-M   'P 1'
#
loop_
_entity.id
_entity.type
_entity.pdbx_description
1 polymer ?
#
loop_
_entity_poly.entity_id
_entity_poly.type
_entity_poly.pdbx_seq_one_letter_code
_entity_poly.pdbx_strand_id
1 'polypeptide(L)'
;MQYLECHLHIHIVSSRPKQTNQASQLSARHNGRTAIPPPAPPALMCPVLPALMCPVVNGSALLPLHDAAVDLHPIVLLPGNGCSQLDAELTEHYEPSPWAPASCGGAAAAGKGKGRRRWFRLWKNSTALGDPAVALCYADQLRVVYDRAVADYRNVARVWTRVVSFGTTRGFGSDDDPSDPESLRVSQQAEALGRISYKEGENLFGAPYDSRYVAAPPGMPAMAFDAYTADLRCLVEHASRKNGGKPVIPVTHSKGSLMAAEFLTRSATPRFVKHLVMVSTGAGGIVVAMQSLAASAYAAPGSLARTERSYGTVFAALPSPNVFGGAPLVVTRRRNYSAHDISEFLPVVRFSGEEVKLYRTRALPVNSGLRAPRVTMTAVYGASVPTPEQLVYWDGDFSKAPEVSIWRASRSMATQLPRLLPLLLFLPFFHIAASTSPSGLHPVVLLPDTTCSQLEARLTDAYVPPSPQCAAHHKDHDGRWFRLWKNTTELDDPAVAPCVADQLRLVFDHVAGDYRNVPGVETRVLDFGSTRGFLADEPANRNRCMGRLVEALEELGYRDGENLFGAPYDFRQSPVALGQPCRAFSRYRQRLRALVEHASRANGDRPVVLVSHSEGGYFALEFLNRSPLPWRRRHIKHFVMASTGAGGFVRFMEVVASCVSDVSPLARVRRSVPSKFTPLPSPKVFDRDTPLVVTRDKNYTAHDMPAFLAAAGLPEFEVTLYETRELPMAMNFRAPVVPTTCINGIGVPTAEKLVYWDGNFGEAPEIVYGDGDGLVNSASILALDTVIGDDPMQQYYKSIKIAGMYHAGVISDGVALERLISEILRESFVQDSKKVDYRRVAQL
;
A
#
# COMPACT_ATOMS: atom_id res chain seq x y z
N MET A 1 -3.01 -23.73 -16.03
CA MET A 1 -4.05 -23.22 -15.12
C MET A 1 -4.90 -22.20 -15.89
N GLN A 2 -5.70 -22.63 -16.88
CA GLN A 2 -7.17 -22.72 -16.81
C GLN A 2 -7.89 -21.62 -15.98
N TYR A 3 -8.22 -20.53 -16.69
CA TYR A 3 -9.49 -19.79 -16.77
C TYR A 3 -10.51 -19.87 -15.61
N LEU A 4 -11.05 -18.72 -15.22
CA LEU A 4 -12.42 -18.32 -15.60
C LEU A 4 -12.67 -16.82 -15.33
N GLU A 5 -13.03 -16.08 -16.38
CA GLU A 5 -13.73 -14.80 -16.30
C GLU A 5 -15.13 -15.00 -15.70
N CYS A 6 -15.63 -14.02 -14.93
CA CYS A 6 -17.06 -13.78 -14.83
C CYS A 6 -17.35 -12.28 -14.72
N HIS A 7 -18.10 -11.79 -15.70
CA HIS A 7 -18.81 -10.52 -15.71
C HIS A 7 -19.71 -10.35 -14.48
N LEU A 8 -19.83 -9.11 -14.01
CA LEU A 8 -20.78 -8.69 -12.98
C LEU A 8 -22.20 -8.74 -13.56
N HIS A 9 -22.92 -9.85 -13.37
CA HIS A 9 -24.37 -9.89 -13.41
C HIS A 9 -24.92 -9.84 -11.98
N ILE A 10 -25.81 -8.89 -11.72
CA ILE A 10 -26.52 -8.74 -10.45
C ILE A 10 -27.47 -9.92 -10.28
N HIS A 11 -27.21 -10.83 -9.34
CA HIS A 11 -28.23 -11.75 -8.82
C HIS A 11 -28.09 -12.01 -7.31
N ILE A 12 -29.20 -11.80 -6.61
CA ILE A 12 -29.44 -11.97 -5.19
C ILE A 12 -29.83 -13.44 -4.93
N VAL A 13 -29.06 -14.24 -4.17
CA VAL A 13 -29.59 -15.47 -3.54
C VAL A 13 -28.92 -15.82 -2.21
N SER A 14 -29.79 -16.28 -1.30
CA SER A 14 -29.69 -16.62 0.12
C SER A 14 -28.97 -17.93 0.48
N SER A 15 -28.40 -17.90 1.70
CA SER A 15 -27.87 -18.95 2.58
C SER A 15 -28.48 -20.37 2.58
N ARG A 16 -27.65 -21.40 2.87
CA ARG A 16 -27.56 -22.12 4.18
C ARG A 16 -26.62 -23.36 4.14
N PRO A 17 -25.89 -23.68 5.23
CA PRO A 17 -24.97 -24.83 5.32
C PRO A 17 -25.55 -26.01 6.12
N LYS A 18 -24.96 -27.21 5.96
CA LYS A 18 -25.13 -28.36 6.87
C LYS A 18 -23.79 -28.76 7.50
N GLN A 19 -23.85 -28.90 8.82
CA GLN A 19 -22.83 -29.31 9.77
C GLN A 19 -22.42 -30.78 9.61
N THR A 20 -21.24 -31.14 10.13
CA THR A 20 -21.04 -32.01 11.34
C THR A 20 -19.53 -32.17 11.60
N ASN A 21 -19.03 -31.80 12.78
CA ASN A 21 -18.63 -32.67 13.93
C ASN A 21 -17.45 -33.61 13.58
N GLN A 22 -16.40 -33.83 14.37
CA GLN A 22 -16.22 -33.75 15.82
C GLN A 22 -14.72 -34.01 16.13
N ALA A 23 -14.19 -33.34 17.18
CA ALA A 23 -13.44 -33.92 18.32
C ALA A 23 -12.24 -34.89 18.07
N SER A 24 -11.13 -34.92 18.81
CA SER A 24 -10.71 -34.32 20.09
C SER A 24 -9.36 -34.92 20.50
N GLN A 25 -8.59 -34.17 21.31
CA GLN A 25 -7.80 -34.65 22.48
C GLN A 25 -6.51 -35.47 22.20
N LEU A 26 -5.38 -35.40 22.94
CA LEU A 26 -4.99 -35.01 24.31
C LEU A 26 -3.45 -34.74 24.32
N SER A 27 -2.95 -33.74 25.06
CA SER A 27 -2.06 -33.82 26.26
C SER A 27 -0.74 -34.63 26.10
N ALA A 28 0.48 -34.18 26.45
CA ALA A 28 0.88 -33.62 27.76
C ALA A 28 2.28 -32.94 27.78
N ARG A 29 2.36 -31.97 28.71
CA ARG A 29 3.46 -31.32 29.47
C ARG A 29 4.83 -32.01 29.67
N HIS A 30 5.91 -31.19 29.62
CA HIS A 30 6.97 -31.03 30.65
C HIS A 30 7.83 -29.78 30.32
N ASN A 31 7.79 -28.69 31.13
CA ASN A 31 8.66 -28.31 32.27
C ASN A 31 10.17 -28.15 31.96
N GLY A 32 10.70 -26.93 32.09
CA GLY A 32 12.13 -26.63 32.14
C GLY A 32 12.39 -25.12 32.22
N ARG A 33 12.92 -24.63 33.35
CA ARG A 33 13.03 -23.22 33.76
C ARG A 33 14.33 -22.55 33.29
N THR A 34 14.17 -21.28 32.88
CA THR A 34 14.97 -20.06 33.16
C THR A 34 16.50 -20.00 32.98
N ALA A 35 16.95 -19.03 32.18
CA ALA A 35 18.11 -18.19 32.45
C ALA A 35 17.88 -16.77 31.86
N ILE A 36 18.19 -15.71 32.63
CA ILE A 36 18.08 -14.29 32.30
C ILE A 36 19.50 -13.69 32.25
N PRO A 37 19.80 -12.80 31.29
CA PRO A 37 20.68 -11.65 31.54
C PRO A 37 20.06 -10.32 30.97
N PRO A 38 20.71 -9.15 31.06
CA PRO A 38 20.29 -7.94 31.82
C PRO A 38 19.71 -6.80 30.91
N PRO A 39 19.38 -5.59 31.43
CA PRO A 39 18.28 -4.78 30.90
C PRO A 39 18.63 -3.90 29.69
N ALA A 40 17.66 -3.75 28.79
CA ALA A 40 17.66 -2.80 27.67
C ALA A 40 17.16 -1.39 28.10
N PRO A 41 17.54 -0.32 27.39
CA PRO A 41 17.16 1.07 27.69
C PRO A 41 15.66 1.35 27.38
N PRO A 42 15.11 2.49 27.83
CA PRO A 42 13.66 2.71 27.94
C PRO A 42 12.97 2.79 26.58
N ALA A 43 11.96 1.94 26.39
CA ALA A 43 11.07 1.94 25.24
C ALA A 43 10.20 3.22 25.22
N LEU A 44 10.34 3.99 24.15
CA LEU A 44 9.37 5.01 23.76
C LEU A 44 7.99 4.37 23.57
N MET A 45 6.99 4.95 24.21
CA MET A 45 5.60 4.51 24.21
C MET A 45 4.99 4.55 22.80
N CYS A 46 4.86 3.39 22.16
CA CYS A 46 4.00 3.18 20.99
C CYS A 46 2.63 2.65 21.46
N PRO A 47 1.50 3.34 21.21
CA PRO A 47 0.19 2.74 21.38
C PRO A 47 0.01 1.62 20.35
N VAL A 48 -0.21 0.40 20.82
CA VAL A 48 -0.35 -0.82 20.00
C VAL A 48 -1.78 -0.91 19.45
N LEU A 49 -2.12 -0.01 18.53
CA LEU A 49 -3.20 -0.17 17.56
C LEU A 49 -3.13 0.80 16.35
N PRO A 50 -1.95 1.12 15.75
CA PRO A 50 -1.92 1.93 14.54
C PRO A 50 -2.02 0.99 13.32
N ALA A 51 -3.15 0.31 13.14
CA ALA A 51 -3.34 -0.56 11.97
C ALA A 51 -4.82 -0.72 11.58
N LEU A 52 -5.53 0.41 11.42
CA LEU A 52 -6.76 0.51 10.65
C LEU A 52 -6.69 1.80 9.83
N MET A 53 -5.89 1.77 8.77
CA MET A 53 -5.81 2.88 7.81
C MET A 53 -6.94 2.74 6.79
N CYS A 54 -7.85 3.71 6.78
CA CYS A 54 -8.77 3.95 5.68
C CYS A 54 -8.16 4.91 4.67
N PRO A 55 -8.47 4.76 3.37
CA PRO A 55 -8.06 5.69 2.35
C PRO A 55 -8.65 7.08 2.61
N VAL A 56 -7.88 8.10 2.26
CA VAL A 56 -8.30 9.50 2.17
C VAL A 56 -9.39 9.59 1.12
N VAL A 57 -10.57 10.10 1.47
CA VAL A 57 -11.48 10.68 0.47
C VAL A 57 -10.83 11.99 0.04
N ASN A 58 -10.14 11.98 -1.10
CA ASN A 58 -9.70 13.22 -1.73
C ASN A 58 -10.95 14.00 -2.12
N GLY A 59 -11.16 15.16 -1.51
CA GLY A 59 -12.25 16.10 -1.80
C GLY A 59 -12.09 16.81 -3.15
N SER A 60 -11.78 16.06 -4.22
CA SER A 60 -11.43 16.60 -5.54
C SER A 60 -12.22 15.91 -6.66
N ALA A 61 -13.52 15.74 -6.47
CA ALA A 61 -14.49 15.49 -7.55
C ALA A 61 -15.91 15.70 -7.03
N LEU A 62 -16.25 16.93 -6.66
CA LEU A 62 -17.65 17.35 -6.70
C LEU A 62 -17.74 18.45 -7.75
N LEU A 63 -18.46 18.14 -8.82
CA LEU A 63 -18.92 19.12 -9.79
C LEU A 63 -19.54 20.30 -9.02
N PRO A 64 -19.37 21.56 -9.48
CA PRO A 64 -20.11 22.67 -8.91
C PRO A 64 -21.58 22.38 -9.15
N LEU A 65 -22.30 21.96 -8.10
CA LEU A 65 -23.76 21.99 -8.12
C LEU A 65 -24.13 23.47 -8.10
N HIS A 66 -24.56 23.97 -9.27
CA HIS A 66 -25.17 25.27 -9.41
C HIS A 66 -26.27 25.49 -8.37
N ASP A 67 -26.42 26.76 -7.95
CA ASP A 67 -27.42 27.33 -7.03
C ASP A 67 -28.85 26.81 -7.22
N ALA A 68 -29.10 25.59 -6.75
CA ALA A 68 -30.41 25.12 -6.35
C ALA A 68 -30.30 24.82 -4.86
N ALA A 69 -31.20 25.37 -4.06
CA ALA A 69 -31.31 25.03 -2.65
C ALA A 69 -31.52 23.51 -2.53
N VAL A 70 -30.43 22.76 -2.32
CA VAL A 70 -30.47 21.30 -2.25
C VAL A 70 -31.23 20.94 -0.98
N ASP A 71 -32.32 20.19 -1.13
CA ASP A 71 -33.15 19.73 -0.03
C ASP A 71 -32.42 18.62 0.76
N LEU A 72 -31.50 19.01 1.65
CA LEU A 72 -30.62 18.07 2.36
C LEU A 72 -31.38 17.30 3.45
N HIS A 73 -31.07 16.01 3.57
CA HIS A 73 -31.47 15.17 4.71
C HIS A 73 -30.41 15.29 5.82
N PRO A 74 -30.79 15.32 7.11
CA PRO A 74 -29.82 15.41 8.19
C PRO A 74 -28.89 14.18 8.25
N ILE A 75 -27.61 14.41 8.55
CA ILE A 75 -26.60 13.37 8.74
C ILE A 75 -26.28 13.20 10.22
N VAL A 76 -26.16 11.94 10.66
CA VAL A 76 -25.61 11.59 11.98
C VAL A 76 -24.35 10.76 11.76
N LEU A 77 -23.21 11.27 12.22
CA LEU A 77 -21.90 10.62 12.10
C LEU A 77 -21.64 9.68 13.28
N LEU A 78 -21.28 8.43 12.99
CA LEU A 78 -20.83 7.45 14.00
C LEU A 78 -19.36 7.09 13.77
N PRO A 79 -18.47 7.36 14.74
CA PRO A 79 -17.04 7.25 14.54
C PRO A 79 -16.53 5.80 14.61
N GLY A 80 -15.27 5.60 14.24
CA GLY A 80 -14.57 4.31 14.32
C GLY A 80 -14.22 3.87 15.75
N ASN A 81 -13.65 2.67 15.86
CA ASN A 81 -13.19 2.16 17.16
C ASN A 81 -12.07 3.06 17.71
N GLY A 82 -12.17 3.48 18.97
CA GLY A 82 -11.15 4.34 19.62
C GLY A 82 -11.22 5.83 19.26
N CYS A 83 -12.09 6.23 18.34
CA CYS A 83 -12.14 7.63 17.86
C CYS A 83 -13.00 8.56 18.73
N SER A 84 -13.77 8.03 19.69
CA SER A 84 -14.61 8.84 20.59
C SER A 84 -13.85 9.22 21.85
N GLN A 85 -13.94 10.49 22.25
CA GLN A 85 -13.39 10.99 23.50
C GLN A 85 -14.16 10.45 24.70
N LEU A 86 -13.43 10.15 25.77
CA LEU A 86 -13.99 9.61 27.00
C LEU A 86 -13.49 10.39 28.20
N ASP A 87 -14.40 10.97 28.97
CA ASP A 87 -14.11 11.54 30.28
C ASP A 87 -14.35 10.49 31.37
N ALA A 88 -13.64 10.63 32.48
CA ALA A 88 -13.88 9.85 33.69
C ALA A 88 -13.99 10.71 34.94
N GLU A 89 -14.66 10.15 35.95
CA GLU A 89 -14.76 10.67 37.30
C GLU A 89 -14.44 9.53 38.28
N LEU A 90 -13.57 9.81 39.25
CA LEU A 90 -13.22 8.86 40.31
C LEU A 90 -13.97 9.23 41.59
N THR A 91 -14.54 8.25 42.28
CA THR A 91 -15.08 8.49 43.63
C THR A 91 -13.95 8.52 44.67
N GLU A 92 -14.20 9.10 45.84
CA GLU A 92 -13.24 9.26 46.94
C GLU A 92 -12.64 7.95 47.51
N HIS A 93 -13.23 6.80 47.16
CA HIS A 93 -12.81 5.46 47.59
C HIS A 93 -12.27 4.59 46.44
N TYR A 94 -11.77 5.21 45.36
CA TYR A 94 -11.13 4.43 44.29
C TYR A 94 -9.81 3.83 44.77
N GLU A 95 -9.73 2.49 44.72
CA GLU A 95 -8.53 1.72 45.04
C GLU A 95 -7.89 1.22 43.73
N PRO A 96 -6.67 1.66 43.41
CA PRO A 96 -5.95 1.19 42.22
C PRO A 96 -5.63 -0.30 42.29
N SER A 97 -5.54 -0.96 41.13
CA SER A 97 -5.06 -2.35 41.07
C SER A 97 -3.65 -2.49 41.68
N PRO A 98 -3.24 -3.67 42.20
CA PRO A 98 -1.94 -3.86 42.86
C PRO A 98 -0.69 -3.52 42.01
N TRP A 99 -0.82 -3.50 40.69
CA TRP A 99 0.25 -3.14 39.75
C TRP A 99 0.27 -1.65 39.40
N ALA A 100 -0.78 -0.91 39.73
CA ALA A 100 -0.87 0.53 39.53
C ALA A 100 -0.34 1.27 40.78
N PRO A 101 0.29 2.45 40.61
CA PRO A 101 0.74 3.25 41.74
C PRO A 101 -0.40 3.57 42.73
N ALA A 102 -0.12 3.49 44.03
CA ALA A 102 -1.09 3.91 45.06
C ALA A 102 -1.51 5.39 44.93
N SER A 103 -0.65 6.21 44.31
CA SER A 103 -0.94 7.62 43.97
C SER A 103 -2.11 7.79 42.99
N CYS A 104 -2.51 6.74 42.26
CA CYS A 104 -3.65 6.78 41.34
C CYS A 104 -5.00 7.01 42.05
N GLY A 105 -5.09 6.77 43.36
CA GLY A 105 -6.26 7.05 44.19
C GLY A 105 -6.36 8.50 44.70
N GLY A 106 -5.30 9.29 44.56
CA GLY A 106 -5.22 10.65 45.09
C GLY A 106 -5.70 11.74 44.12
N ALA A 107 -6.00 12.94 44.64
CA ALA A 107 -6.37 14.13 43.85
C ALA A 107 -5.32 14.52 42.77
N ALA A 108 -4.10 13.97 42.84
CA ALA A 108 -3.06 14.15 41.84
C ALA A 108 -3.36 13.41 40.51
N ALA A 109 -4.13 12.31 40.53
CA ALA A 109 -4.52 11.57 39.32
C ALA A 109 -5.80 12.13 38.66
N ALA A 110 -6.61 12.90 39.39
CA ALA A 110 -7.87 13.48 38.91
C ALA A 110 -7.72 14.85 38.21
N GLY A 111 -6.49 15.24 37.85
CA GLY A 111 -6.17 16.56 37.32
C GLY A 111 -6.07 17.62 38.43
N LYS A 112 -5.00 18.42 38.41
CA LYS A 112 -4.73 19.48 39.41
C LYS A 112 -5.88 20.50 39.46
N GLY A 113 -6.76 20.40 40.45
CA GLY A 113 -7.76 21.41 40.75
C GLY A 113 -8.44 21.16 42.09
N LYS A 114 -8.19 22.01 43.08
CA LYS A 114 -8.82 21.93 44.42
C LYS A 114 -10.35 22.04 44.32
N GLY A 115 -11.07 21.07 44.88
CA GLY A 115 -12.39 21.28 45.49
C GLY A 115 -13.63 21.22 44.59
N ARG A 116 -13.90 20.08 43.93
CA ARG A 116 -15.22 19.47 43.65
C ARG A 116 -15.02 18.30 42.67
N ARG A 117 -15.83 17.23 42.80
CA ARG A 117 -15.88 16.10 41.86
C ARG A 117 -15.84 16.59 40.40
N ARG A 118 -14.72 16.37 39.71
CA ARG A 118 -14.47 16.94 38.36
C ARG A 118 -14.13 15.82 37.40
N TRP A 119 -14.88 15.78 36.30
CA TRP A 119 -14.59 14.93 35.15
C TRP A 119 -13.24 15.35 34.55
N PHE A 120 -12.42 14.38 34.18
CA PHE A 120 -11.15 14.59 33.47
C PHE A 120 -11.12 13.73 32.20
N ARG A 121 -10.34 14.16 31.20
CA ARG A 121 -10.18 13.41 29.95
C ARG A 121 -9.39 12.13 30.22
N LEU A 122 -10.02 10.97 30.06
CA LEU A 122 -9.44 9.65 30.29
C LEU A 122 -8.89 9.02 29.00
N TRP A 123 -9.51 9.29 27.85
CA TRP A 123 -9.09 8.81 26.54
C TRP A 123 -8.97 9.96 25.55
N LYS A 124 -8.00 9.88 24.62
CA LYS A 124 -7.64 10.96 23.69
C LYS A 124 -7.10 12.23 24.39
N ASN A 125 -6.20 12.00 25.35
CA ASN A 125 -5.31 13.01 25.93
C ASN A 125 -3.86 12.56 25.70
N SER A 126 -3.27 12.98 24.59
CA SER A 126 -1.95 12.50 24.13
C SER A 126 -0.84 12.82 25.13
N THR A 127 -0.91 13.99 25.77
CA THR A 127 0.10 14.45 26.74
C THR A 127 0.08 13.62 28.02
N ALA A 128 -1.10 13.29 28.55
CA ALA A 128 -1.22 12.48 29.77
C ALA A 128 -0.90 11.00 29.54
N LEU A 129 -1.26 10.45 28.38
CA LEU A 129 -0.92 9.07 28.01
C LEU A 129 0.56 8.90 27.66
N GLY A 130 1.25 9.98 27.28
CA GLY A 130 2.68 9.99 27.02
C GLY A 130 3.56 10.13 28.27
N ASP A 131 2.99 10.48 29.43
CA ASP A 131 3.71 10.58 30.70
C ASP A 131 3.72 9.21 31.42
N PRO A 132 4.88 8.53 31.56
CA PRO A 132 4.98 7.24 32.22
C PRO A 132 4.48 7.23 33.68
N ALA A 133 4.52 8.36 34.38
CA ALA A 133 4.08 8.48 35.76
C ALA A 133 2.54 8.48 35.90
N VAL A 134 1.82 8.88 34.85
CA VAL A 134 0.35 9.02 34.83
C VAL A 134 -0.32 7.94 33.97
N ALA A 135 0.38 7.44 32.95
CA ALA A 135 -0.11 6.42 32.03
C ALA A 135 -0.59 5.14 32.74
N LEU A 136 0.11 4.71 33.82
CA LEU A 136 -0.30 3.54 34.61
C LEU A 136 -1.64 3.74 35.32
N CYS A 137 -1.92 4.96 35.79
CA CYS A 137 -3.20 5.30 36.40
C CYS A 137 -4.34 5.28 35.37
N TYR A 138 -4.10 5.89 34.21
CA TYR A 138 -5.06 5.91 33.10
C TYR A 138 -5.34 4.49 32.58
N ALA A 139 -4.29 3.67 32.46
CA ALA A 139 -4.42 2.28 32.05
C ALA A 139 -5.26 1.45 33.03
N ASP A 140 -5.17 1.70 34.35
CA ASP A 140 -6.02 1.01 35.32
C ASP A 140 -7.48 1.51 35.25
N GLN A 141 -7.68 2.82 35.15
CA GLN A 141 -8.99 3.47 35.10
C GLN A 141 -9.76 3.18 33.80
N LEU A 142 -9.06 2.99 32.68
CA LEU A 142 -9.64 2.63 31.38
C LEU A 142 -10.17 1.20 31.34
N ARG A 143 -9.69 0.33 32.23
CA ARG A 143 -10.04 -1.08 32.24
C ARG A 143 -11.55 -1.28 32.46
N VAL A 144 -12.10 -2.33 31.87
CA VAL A 144 -13.45 -2.79 32.18
C VAL A 144 -13.40 -4.18 32.79
N VAL A 145 -14.38 -4.50 33.63
CA VAL A 145 -14.47 -5.79 34.32
C VAL A 145 -15.82 -6.41 34.00
N TYR A 146 -15.81 -7.71 33.73
CA TYR A 146 -17.05 -8.46 33.60
C TYR A 146 -17.62 -8.73 34.98
N ASP A 147 -18.79 -8.20 35.27
CA ASP A 147 -19.53 -8.48 36.50
C ASP A 147 -20.43 -9.70 36.32
N ARG A 148 -20.21 -10.72 37.14
CA ARG A 148 -21.08 -11.89 37.16
C ARG A 148 -22.47 -11.60 37.72
N ALA A 149 -22.61 -10.61 38.62
CA ALA A 149 -23.89 -10.30 39.25
C ALA A 149 -24.88 -9.67 38.26
N VAL A 150 -24.41 -8.78 37.39
CA VAL A 150 -25.24 -8.18 36.32
C VAL A 150 -25.04 -8.82 34.96
N ALA A 151 -24.17 -9.84 34.87
CA ALA A 151 -23.81 -10.53 33.63
C ALA A 151 -23.42 -9.60 32.47
N ASP A 152 -22.64 -8.55 32.76
CA ASP A 152 -22.21 -7.55 31.77
C ASP A 152 -20.86 -6.93 32.12
N TYR A 153 -20.24 -6.28 31.14
CA TYR A 153 -19.06 -5.45 31.36
C TYR A 153 -19.44 -4.15 32.05
N ARG A 154 -18.60 -3.72 33.00
CA ARG A 154 -18.70 -2.43 33.68
C ARG A 154 -17.32 -1.82 33.85
N ASN A 155 -17.26 -0.52 34.13
CA ASN A 155 -16.02 0.11 34.55
C ASN A 155 -15.47 -0.57 35.81
N VAL A 156 -14.17 -0.40 36.06
CA VAL A 156 -13.61 -0.72 37.38
C VAL A 156 -14.44 -0.02 38.46
N ALA A 157 -14.62 -0.69 39.60
CA ALA A 157 -15.40 -0.14 40.70
C ALA A 157 -14.91 1.28 41.01
N ARG A 158 -15.86 2.20 41.26
CA ARG A 158 -15.58 3.61 41.58
C ARG A 158 -15.02 4.48 40.45
N VAL A 159 -14.97 3.96 39.22
CA VAL A 159 -14.69 4.75 38.00
C VAL A 159 -15.99 4.94 37.22
N TRP A 160 -16.39 6.19 37.01
CA TRP A 160 -17.50 6.55 36.13
C TRP A 160 -16.95 7.14 34.84
N THR A 161 -17.58 6.81 33.71
CA THR A 161 -17.15 7.30 32.40
C THR A 161 -18.31 7.88 31.65
N ARG A 162 -18.03 8.89 30.81
CA ARG A 162 -19.01 9.46 29.89
C ARG A 162 -18.33 9.81 28.58
N VAL A 163 -19.10 9.71 27.51
CA VAL A 163 -18.66 10.14 26.19
C VAL A 163 -18.77 11.65 26.09
N VAL A 164 -17.80 12.30 25.47
CA VAL A 164 -17.76 13.75 25.35
C VAL A 164 -18.63 14.21 24.18
N SER A 165 -19.38 15.30 24.38
CA SER A 165 -20.05 16.05 23.31
C SER A 165 -21.02 15.24 22.41
N PHE A 166 -21.77 14.29 22.98
CA PHE A 166 -22.81 13.55 22.26
C PHE A 166 -23.84 14.49 21.60
N GLY A 167 -24.23 14.19 20.37
CA GLY A 167 -25.03 15.06 19.51
C GLY A 167 -24.19 15.98 18.62
N THR A 168 -22.87 16.04 18.84
CA THR A 168 -21.94 16.83 18.02
C THR A 168 -20.69 16.04 17.61
N THR A 169 -19.99 16.51 16.58
CA THR A 169 -18.72 15.96 16.10
C THR A 169 -17.52 16.35 16.97
N ARG A 170 -17.69 17.25 17.95
CA ARG A 170 -16.60 17.69 18.86
C ARG A 170 -16.11 16.59 19.80
N GLY A 171 -16.87 15.52 19.97
CA GLY A 171 -16.50 14.37 20.81
C GLY A 171 -15.57 13.38 20.11
N PHE A 172 -15.04 13.73 18.95
CA PHE A 172 -14.22 12.86 18.11
C PHE A 172 -12.76 13.36 18.11
N GLY A 173 -11.78 12.45 18.14
CA GLY A 173 -10.36 12.81 18.10
C GLY A 173 -9.76 13.27 19.44
N SER A 174 -8.58 13.89 19.43
CA SER A 174 -7.77 14.36 20.56
C SER A 174 -7.87 15.87 20.73
N ASP A 175 -7.95 16.34 21.98
CA ASP A 175 -8.03 17.77 22.31
C ASP A 175 -6.66 18.47 22.15
N ASP A 176 -5.57 17.76 22.44
CA ASP A 176 -4.25 18.35 22.68
C ASP A 176 -3.23 18.05 21.56
N ASP A 177 -3.64 17.26 20.55
CA ASP A 177 -2.79 16.88 19.43
C ASP A 177 -3.54 16.99 18.10
N PRO A 178 -3.50 18.17 17.45
CA PRO A 178 -4.12 18.37 16.14
C PRO A 178 -3.38 17.62 15.01
N SER A 179 -2.20 17.06 15.28
CA SER A 179 -1.46 16.19 14.35
C SER A 179 -1.85 14.72 14.46
N ASP A 180 -2.65 14.33 15.46
CA ASP A 180 -3.23 13.00 15.58
C ASP A 180 -4.00 12.67 14.29
N PRO A 181 -3.57 11.65 13.52
CA PRO A 181 -4.17 11.32 12.22
C PRO A 181 -5.68 11.10 12.30
N GLU A 182 -6.21 10.63 13.43
CA GLU A 182 -7.65 10.44 13.62
C GLU A 182 -8.41 11.78 13.79
N SER A 183 -7.81 12.72 14.52
CA SER A 183 -8.36 14.07 14.73
C SER A 183 -8.38 14.87 13.43
N LEU A 184 -7.34 14.72 12.61
CA LEU A 184 -7.25 15.32 11.28
C LEU A 184 -8.33 14.75 10.34
N ARG A 185 -8.54 13.43 10.34
CA ARG A 185 -9.52 12.75 9.46
C ARG A 185 -10.96 13.10 9.78
N VAL A 186 -11.30 13.17 11.06
CA VAL A 186 -12.64 13.59 11.49
C VAL A 186 -12.90 15.05 11.09
N SER A 187 -11.92 15.92 11.32
CA SER A 187 -12.01 17.33 10.93
C SER A 187 -12.18 17.49 9.42
N GLN A 188 -11.45 16.71 8.63
CA GLN A 188 -11.57 16.66 7.16
C GLN A 188 -12.95 16.17 6.70
N GLN A 189 -13.53 15.16 7.35
CA GLN A 189 -14.86 14.67 6.99
C GLN A 189 -15.95 15.71 7.31
N ALA A 190 -15.88 16.37 8.47
CA ALA A 190 -16.79 17.44 8.82
C ALA A 190 -16.63 18.66 7.90
N GLU A 191 -15.39 19.02 7.53
CA GLU A 191 -15.10 20.10 6.58
C GLU A 191 -15.63 19.78 5.17
N ALA A 192 -15.45 18.55 4.70
CA ALA A 192 -15.95 18.11 3.40
C ALA A 192 -17.49 18.17 3.33
N LEU A 193 -18.18 17.79 4.40
CA LEU A 193 -19.63 17.95 4.53
C LEU A 193 -20.01 19.44 4.61
N GLY A 194 -19.21 20.26 5.30
CA GLY A 194 -19.35 21.73 5.36
C GLY A 194 -19.37 22.39 3.98
N ARG A 195 -18.50 21.92 3.06
CA ARG A 195 -18.42 22.43 1.68
C ARG A 195 -19.67 22.16 0.84
N ILE A 196 -20.51 21.21 1.25
CA ILE A 196 -21.79 20.89 0.59
C ILE A 196 -22.99 21.24 1.48
N SER A 197 -22.86 22.32 2.27
CA SER A 197 -23.95 22.94 3.04
C SER A 197 -24.46 22.14 4.25
N TYR A 198 -23.69 21.19 4.78
CA TYR A 198 -23.93 20.63 6.11
C TYR A 198 -23.31 21.51 7.20
N LYS A 199 -24.06 21.78 8.26
CA LYS A 199 -23.66 22.60 9.40
C LYS A 199 -23.90 21.84 10.70
N GLU A 200 -22.85 21.81 11.52
CA GLU A 200 -22.86 21.19 12.83
C GLU A 200 -24.00 21.76 13.70
N GLY A 201 -24.78 20.88 14.30
CA GLY A 201 -25.92 21.25 15.13
C GLY A 201 -27.16 21.70 14.37
N GLU A 202 -27.12 21.89 13.04
CA GLU A 202 -28.31 22.17 12.21
C GLU A 202 -28.80 20.90 11.51
N ASN A 203 -28.02 20.41 10.55
CA ASN A 203 -28.28 19.22 9.74
C ASN A 203 -27.12 18.20 9.78
N LEU A 204 -26.07 18.47 10.56
CA LEU A 204 -24.97 17.54 10.86
C LEU A 204 -24.84 17.34 12.38
N PHE A 205 -24.79 16.08 12.79
CA PHE A 205 -24.69 15.69 14.20
C PHE A 205 -23.66 14.57 14.38
N GLY A 206 -23.09 14.46 15.56
CA GLY A 206 -22.19 13.36 15.93
C GLY A 206 -22.78 12.46 17.02
N ALA A 207 -22.55 11.16 16.91
CA ALA A 207 -22.95 10.14 17.87
C ALA A 207 -21.71 9.36 18.37
N PRO A 208 -20.85 9.99 19.19
CA PRO A 208 -19.73 9.30 19.81
C PRO A 208 -20.24 8.23 20.78
N TYR A 209 -19.46 7.19 21.01
CA TYR A 209 -19.80 6.08 21.91
C TYR A 209 -18.58 5.58 22.67
N ASP A 210 -18.81 4.93 23.81
CA ASP A 210 -17.73 4.30 24.56
C ASP A 210 -17.24 3.05 23.81
N SER A 211 -16.04 3.16 23.23
CA SER A 211 -15.48 2.14 22.35
C SER A 211 -15.16 0.84 23.08
N ARG A 212 -15.15 0.80 24.41
CA ARG A 212 -14.81 -0.40 25.20
C ARG A 212 -15.96 -1.41 25.25
N TYR A 213 -17.19 -0.96 25.00
CA TYR A 213 -18.41 -1.75 25.08
C TYR A 213 -18.95 -2.15 23.70
N VAL A 214 -19.71 -3.25 23.65
CA VAL A 214 -20.33 -3.80 22.44
C VAL A 214 -21.71 -4.36 22.77
N ALA A 215 -22.51 -4.62 21.74
CA ALA A 215 -23.77 -5.33 21.90
C ALA A 215 -23.55 -6.76 22.44
N ALA A 216 -24.52 -7.25 23.20
CA ALA A 216 -24.62 -8.66 23.59
C ALA A 216 -25.75 -9.35 22.82
N PRO A 217 -25.82 -10.70 22.81
CA PRO A 217 -26.92 -11.42 22.19
C PRO A 217 -28.28 -11.01 22.78
N PRO A 218 -29.38 -11.07 22.02
CA PRO A 218 -30.72 -10.77 22.54
C PRO A 218 -31.03 -11.58 23.81
N GLY A 219 -31.57 -10.91 24.83
CA GLY A 219 -31.86 -11.51 26.14
C GLY A 219 -30.67 -11.52 27.12
N MET A 220 -29.49 -11.07 26.69
CA MET A 220 -28.37 -10.80 27.60
C MET A 220 -28.24 -9.30 27.88
N PRO A 221 -27.88 -8.87 29.10
CA PRO A 221 -27.67 -7.47 29.41
C PRO A 221 -26.54 -6.86 28.59
N ALA A 222 -26.72 -5.66 28.04
CA ALA A 222 -25.68 -4.89 27.36
C ALA A 222 -25.87 -3.40 27.68
N MET A 223 -25.82 -3.03 28.96
CA MET A 223 -26.36 -1.77 29.47
C MET A 223 -25.76 -0.53 28.77
N ALA A 224 -24.45 -0.50 28.54
CA ALA A 224 -23.79 0.61 27.85
C ALA A 224 -24.21 0.72 26.38
N PHE A 225 -24.40 -0.41 25.71
CA PHE A 225 -24.90 -0.45 24.33
C PHE A 225 -26.38 -0.05 24.26
N ASP A 226 -27.20 -0.57 25.17
CA ASP A 226 -28.64 -0.27 25.24
C ASP A 226 -28.87 1.22 25.53
N ALA A 227 -28.12 1.80 26.46
CA ALA A 227 -28.13 3.24 26.73
C ALA A 227 -27.74 4.05 25.47
N TYR A 228 -26.63 3.70 24.82
CA TYR A 228 -26.21 4.35 23.58
C TYR A 228 -27.26 4.26 22.47
N THR A 229 -27.92 3.11 22.30
CA THR A 229 -28.96 2.97 21.27
C THR A 229 -30.24 3.75 21.59
N ALA A 230 -30.56 3.93 22.88
CA ALA A 230 -31.64 4.82 23.30
C ALA A 230 -31.29 6.29 22.99
N ASP A 231 -30.07 6.72 23.30
CA ASP A 231 -29.60 8.08 23.00
C ASP A 231 -29.52 8.33 21.49
N LEU A 232 -29.04 7.35 20.71
CA LEU A 232 -28.99 7.42 19.25
C LEU A 232 -30.40 7.51 18.65
N ARG A 233 -31.39 6.79 19.20
CA ARG A 233 -32.80 6.95 18.80
C ARG A 233 -33.27 8.38 19.01
N CYS A 234 -33.05 8.92 20.20
CA CYS A 234 -33.43 10.29 20.53
C CYS A 234 -32.74 11.31 19.61
N LEU A 235 -31.47 11.11 19.29
CA LEU A 235 -30.71 11.96 18.37
C LEU A 235 -31.26 11.88 16.93
N VAL A 236 -31.54 10.68 16.42
CA VAL A 236 -32.11 10.49 15.07
C VAL A 236 -33.47 11.17 14.96
N GLU A 237 -34.34 11.01 15.97
CA GLU A 237 -35.62 11.69 15.99
C GLU A 237 -35.49 13.21 16.13
N HIS A 238 -34.57 13.68 16.96
CA HIS A 238 -34.29 15.11 17.12
C HIS A 238 -33.80 15.72 15.81
N ALA A 239 -32.80 15.09 15.17
CA ALA A 239 -32.26 15.52 13.89
C ALA A 239 -33.34 15.56 12.81
N SER A 240 -34.21 14.55 12.77
CA SER A 240 -35.36 14.52 11.86
C SER A 240 -36.34 15.67 12.12
N ARG A 241 -36.81 15.82 13.36
CA ARG A 241 -37.75 16.90 13.75
C ARG A 241 -37.19 18.29 13.47
N LYS A 242 -35.90 18.50 13.78
CA LYS A 242 -35.21 19.77 13.54
C LYS A 242 -35.10 20.10 12.04
N ASN A 243 -35.09 19.09 11.18
CA ASN A 243 -34.97 19.21 9.74
C ASN A 243 -36.31 18.93 9.03
N GLY A 244 -37.42 19.43 9.58
CA GLY A 244 -38.74 19.38 8.94
C GLY A 244 -39.35 17.97 8.84
N GLY A 245 -38.96 17.04 9.71
CA GLY A 245 -39.42 15.66 9.70
C GLY A 245 -38.73 14.78 8.65
N LYS A 246 -37.69 15.26 7.99
CA LYS A 246 -36.92 14.48 7.01
C LYS A 246 -36.25 13.27 7.68
N PRO A 247 -36.22 12.10 7.04
CA PRO A 247 -35.48 10.96 7.55
C PRO A 247 -33.96 11.21 7.50
N VAL A 248 -33.25 10.69 8.49
CA VAL A 248 -31.81 10.85 8.72
C VAL A 248 -30.99 9.88 7.87
N ILE A 249 -29.77 10.27 7.52
CA ILE A 249 -28.76 9.42 6.91
C ILE A 249 -27.61 9.18 7.92
N PRO A 250 -27.58 8.03 8.62
CA PRO A 250 -26.42 7.66 9.40
C PRO A 250 -25.23 7.37 8.48
N VAL A 251 -24.09 8.02 8.76
CA VAL A 251 -22.83 7.81 8.06
C VAL A 251 -21.82 7.30 9.08
N THR A 252 -21.29 6.11 8.85
CA THR A 252 -20.57 5.36 9.88
C THR A 252 -19.18 4.94 9.41
N HIS A 253 -18.26 4.78 10.34
CA HIS A 253 -16.90 4.32 10.06
C HIS A 253 -16.53 3.11 10.92
N SER A 254 -15.90 2.08 10.34
CA SER A 254 -15.33 0.95 11.07
C SER A 254 -16.35 0.32 12.05
N LYS A 255 -16.03 0.24 13.35
CA LYS A 255 -16.94 -0.27 14.39
C LYS A 255 -18.25 0.51 14.50
N GLY A 256 -18.27 1.81 14.19
CA GLY A 256 -19.50 2.62 14.21
C GLY A 256 -20.59 2.04 13.31
N SER A 257 -20.19 1.36 12.24
CA SER A 257 -21.11 0.67 11.34
C SER A 257 -21.75 -0.57 11.96
N LEU A 258 -21.02 -1.31 12.82
CA LEU A 258 -21.58 -2.42 13.59
C LEU A 258 -22.58 -1.90 14.62
N MET A 259 -22.27 -0.77 15.27
CA MET A 259 -23.17 -0.11 16.22
C MET A 259 -24.47 0.34 15.53
N ALA A 260 -24.38 0.95 14.34
CA ALA A 260 -25.56 1.32 13.55
C ALA A 260 -26.36 0.10 13.07
N ALA A 261 -25.68 -0.95 12.60
CA ALA A 261 -26.36 -2.16 12.15
C ALA A 261 -27.15 -2.82 13.29
N GLU A 262 -26.56 -2.94 14.48
CA GLU A 262 -27.24 -3.46 15.66
C GLU A 262 -28.37 -2.54 16.14
N PHE A 263 -28.18 -1.21 16.09
CA PHE A 263 -29.24 -0.24 16.37
C PHE A 263 -30.45 -0.44 15.43
N LEU A 264 -30.21 -0.51 14.13
CA LEU A 264 -31.29 -0.59 13.12
C LEU A 264 -31.95 -1.96 13.05
N THR A 265 -31.27 -3.02 13.45
CA THR A 265 -31.84 -4.38 13.48
C THR A 265 -32.64 -4.64 14.76
N ARG A 266 -32.29 -3.98 15.88
CA ARG A 266 -32.98 -4.13 17.17
C ARG A 266 -34.07 -3.09 17.42
N SER A 267 -34.03 -1.96 16.71
CA SER A 267 -34.95 -0.84 16.91
C SER A 267 -36.09 -0.81 15.90
N ALA A 268 -37.28 -0.39 16.34
CA ALA A 268 -38.45 -0.15 15.49
C ALA A 268 -38.42 1.23 14.77
N THR A 269 -37.26 1.87 14.71
CA THR A 269 -37.04 3.21 14.14
C THR A 269 -36.79 3.33 12.61
N PRO A 270 -37.03 2.35 11.71
CA PRO A 270 -36.75 2.51 10.27
C PRO A 270 -37.39 3.75 9.63
N ARG A 271 -38.51 4.24 10.15
CA ARG A 271 -39.24 5.39 9.57
C ARG A 271 -38.45 6.70 9.60
N PHE A 272 -37.50 6.84 10.52
CA PHE A 272 -36.68 8.05 10.64
C PHE A 272 -35.31 7.90 9.98
N VAL A 273 -35.02 6.77 9.33
CA VAL A 273 -33.73 6.51 8.68
C VAL A 273 -33.96 6.24 7.20
N LYS A 274 -33.40 7.10 6.35
CA LYS A 274 -33.55 6.99 4.90
C LYS A 274 -32.61 5.93 4.34
N HIS A 275 -31.36 6.00 4.78
CA HIS A 275 -30.25 5.30 4.16
C HIS A 275 -29.09 5.20 5.15
N LEU A 276 -28.44 4.05 5.22
CA LEU A 276 -27.24 3.84 6.03
C LEU A 276 -26.01 3.79 5.12
N VAL A 277 -25.02 4.67 5.37
CA VAL A 277 -23.72 4.64 4.68
C VAL A 277 -22.67 4.06 5.62
N MET A 278 -22.11 2.90 5.26
CA MET A 278 -21.09 2.21 6.04
C MET A 278 -19.74 2.34 5.36
N VAL A 279 -18.76 2.93 6.05
CA VAL A 279 -17.40 3.12 5.52
C VAL A 279 -16.42 2.17 6.22
N SER A 280 -15.67 1.40 5.42
CA SER A 280 -14.58 0.51 5.85
C SER A 280 -14.95 -0.42 7.01
N THR A 281 -16.04 -1.17 6.83
CA THR A 281 -16.59 -2.02 7.89
C THR A 281 -16.16 -3.48 7.72
N GLY A 282 -15.46 -4.03 8.72
CA GLY A 282 -15.16 -5.46 8.81
C GLY A 282 -16.34 -6.26 9.35
N ALA A 283 -17.38 -6.47 8.53
CA ALA A 283 -18.54 -7.26 8.92
C ALA A 283 -18.12 -8.73 9.16
N GLY A 284 -18.19 -9.19 10.41
CA GLY A 284 -17.76 -10.53 10.82
C GLY A 284 -16.31 -10.65 11.28
N GLY A 285 -15.66 -9.53 11.63
CA GLY A 285 -14.33 -9.51 12.26
C GLY A 285 -13.18 -9.27 11.29
N ILE A 286 -11.98 -9.08 11.84
CA ILE A 286 -10.76 -8.74 11.08
C ILE A 286 -9.56 -9.55 11.58
N VAL A 287 -8.68 -10.00 10.68
CA VAL A 287 -7.52 -10.84 11.02
C VAL A 287 -6.49 -10.07 11.86
N VAL A 288 -6.31 -8.76 11.61
CA VAL A 288 -5.39 -7.89 12.38
C VAL A 288 -5.74 -7.83 13.88
N ALA A 289 -7.01 -8.07 14.26
CA ALA A 289 -7.39 -8.16 15.67
C ALA A 289 -6.68 -9.34 16.36
N MET A 290 -6.45 -10.45 15.65
CA MET A 290 -5.73 -11.61 16.18
C MET A 290 -4.25 -11.29 16.43
N GLN A 291 -3.62 -10.48 15.55
CA GLN A 291 -2.24 -10.00 15.74
C GLN A 291 -2.14 -9.11 16.98
N SER A 292 -3.04 -8.13 17.11
CA SER A 292 -3.05 -7.21 18.26
C SER A 292 -3.28 -7.96 19.57
N LEU A 293 -4.12 -8.99 19.54
CA LEU A 293 -4.36 -9.90 20.66
C LEU A 293 -3.15 -10.74 21.05
N ALA A 294 -2.41 -11.25 20.07
CA ALA A 294 -1.17 -11.97 20.29
C ALA A 294 -0.13 -11.06 20.96
N ALA A 295 0.12 -9.88 20.40
CA ALA A 295 1.11 -8.93 20.90
C ALA A 295 0.79 -8.46 22.34
N SER A 296 -0.48 -8.14 22.62
CA SER A 296 -0.91 -7.68 23.96
C SER A 296 -0.72 -8.72 25.07
N ALA A 297 -0.59 -10.01 24.72
CA ALA A 297 -0.32 -11.07 25.69
C ALA A 297 1.08 -10.95 26.34
N TYR A 298 2.00 -10.23 25.69
CA TYR A 298 3.38 -10.03 26.11
C TYR A 298 3.69 -8.56 26.47
N ALA A 299 2.72 -7.67 26.32
CA ALA A 299 2.86 -6.28 26.71
C ALA A 299 3.02 -6.13 28.24
N ALA A 300 3.79 -5.11 28.64
CA ALA A 300 4.07 -4.83 30.04
C ALA A 300 2.77 -4.64 30.86
N PRO A 301 2.72 -5.08 32.13
CA PRO A 301 1.63 -4.75 33.04
C PRO A 301 1.41 -3.23 33.09
N GLY A 302 0.16 -2.80 32.94
CA GLY A 302 -0.20 -1.38 32.93
C GLY A 302 0.07 -0.62 31.62
N SER A 303 0.53 -1.29 30.57
CA SER A 303 0.50 -0.72 29.23
C SER A 303 -0.94 -0.65 28.69
N LEU A 304 -1.22 0.33 27.83
CA LEU A 304 -2.51 0.47 27.18
C LEU A 304 -2.90 -0.79 26.38
N ALA A 305 -1.95 -1.39 25.67
CA ALA A 305 -2.13 -2.65 24.95
C ALA A 305 -2.61 -3.78 25.88
N ARG A 306 -2.11 -3.80 27.12
CA ARG A 306 -2.54 -4.78 28.13
C ARG A 306 -3.94 -4.45 28.65
N THR A 307 -4.26 -3.18 28.84
CA THR A 307 -5.59 -2.71 29.29
C THR A 307 -6.69 -3.03 28.28
N GLU A 308 -6.43 -2.86 26.99
CA GLU A 308 -7.41 -3.11 25.92
C GLU A 308 -7.95 -4.53 25.92
N ARG A 309 -7.15 -5.52 26.35
CA ARG A 309 -7.59 -6.91 26.50
C ARG A 309 -8.80 -7.09 27.42
N SER A 310 -9.05 -6.13 28.30
CA SER A 310 -10.22 -6.14 29.18
C SER A 310 -11.51 -5.76 28.45
N TYR A 311 -11.42 -5.09 27.29
CA TYR A 311 -12.57 -4.54 26.59
C TYR A 311 -13.39 -5.64 25.92
N GLY A 312 -14.72 -5.51 25.96
CA GLY A 312 -15.61 -6.41 25.21
C GLY A 312 -15.40 -6.33 23.69
N THR A 313 -14.89 -5.19 23.19
CA THR A 313 -14.58 -4.99 21.77
C THR A 313 -13.50 -5.89 21.22
N VAL A 314 -12.54 -6.29 22.05
CA VAL A 314 -11.45 -7.15 21.62
C VAL A 314 -12.00 -8.47 21.06
N PHE A 315 -13.06 -8.97 21.67
CA PHE A 315 -13.75 -10.17 21.17
C PHE A 315 -14.66 -9.89 19.98
N ALA A 316 -15.29 -8.72 19.91
CA ALA A 316 -16.14 -8.35 18.78
C ALA A 316 -15.36 -8.11 17.48
N ALA A 317 -14.07 -7.77 17.56
CA ALA A 317 -13.22 -7.63 16.38
C ALA A 317 -12.73 -8.98 15.82
N LEU A 318 -12.92 -10.09 16.55
CA LEU A 318 -12.41 -11.40 16.15
C LEU A 318 -13.17 -12.00 14.96
N PRO A 319 -12.44 -12.65 14.03
CA PRO A 319 -13.03 -13.31 12.86
C PRO A 319 -14.18 -14.27 13.21
N SER A 320 -15.27 -14.18 12.47
CA SER A 320 -16.45 -15.02 12.61
C SER A 320 -16.32 -16.25 11.71
N PRO A 321 -16.66 -17.45 12.20
CA PRO A 321 -16.68 -18.65 11.37
C PRO A 321 -17.61 -18.55 10.15
N ASN A 322 -18.68 -17.74 10.23
CA ASN A 322 -19.61 -17.54 9.11
C ASN A 322 -19.00 -16.75 7.94
N VAL A 323 -17.93 -16.00 8.20
CA VAL A 323 -17.26 -15.17 7.17
C VAL A 323 -15.93 -15.79 6.74
N PHE A 324 -15.13 -16.24 7.70
CA PHE A 324 -13.77 -16.73 7.44
C PHE A 324 -13.68 -18.27 7.32
N GLY A 325 -14.74 -19.00 7.70
CA GLY A 325 -14.81 -20.45 7.60
C GLY A 325 -13.63 -21.17 8.25
N GLY A 326 -13.17 -22.24 7.59
CA GLY A 326 -12.01 -23.04 8.00
C GLY A 326 -10.66 -22.53 7.50
N ALA A 327 -10.59 -21.31 6.94
CA ALA A 327 -9.32 -20.77 6.44
C ALA A 327 -8.33 -20.60 7.61
N PRO A 328 -7.05 -21.00 7.45
CA PRO A 328 -6.04 -20.83 8.48
C PRO A 328 -5.68 -19.35 8.64
N LEU A 329 -6.16 -18.72 9.71
CA LEU A 329 -5.94 -17.29 10.00
C LEU A 329 -4.64 -17.06 10.78
N VAL A 330 -4.26 -18.02 11.63
CA VAL A 330 -2.97 -18.03 12.31
C VAL A 330 -2.28 -19.35 12.04
N VAL A 331 -1.08 -19.31 11.47
CA VAL A 331 -0.27 -20.49 11.14
C VAL A 331 0.91 -20.54 12.09
N THR A 332 1.13 -21.69 12.71
CA THR A 332 2.33 -21.99 13.48
C THR A 332 2.89 -23.34 13.03
N ARG A 333 4.17 -23.64 13.30
CA ARG A 333 4.73 -24.97 12.97
C ARG A 333 3.95 -26.15 13.56
N ARG A 334 3.25 -25.94 14.67
CA ARG A 334 2.56 -27.01 15.42
C ARG A 334 1.07 -27.10 15.10
N ARG A 335 0.44 -25.99 14.75
CA ARG A 335 -1.01 -25.90 14.55
C ARG A 335 -1.40 -24.66 13.77
N ASN A 336 -2.42 -24.83 12.93
CA ASN A 336 -3.15 -23.73 12.29
C ASN A 336 -4.45 -23.47 13.05
N TYR A 337 -4.79 -22.19 13.21
CA TYR A 337 -6.03 -21.74 13.83
C TYR A 337 -6.88 -21.04 12.77
N SER A 338 -8.07 -21.57 12.52
CA SER A 338 -9.12 -20.93 11.74
C SER A 338 -10.05 -20.09 12.62
N ALA A 339 -11.07 -19.47 12.03
CA ALA A 339 -12.11 -18.79 12.80
C ALA A 339 -12.88 -19.75 13.73
N HIS A 340 -12.99 -21.04 13.36
CA HIS A 340 -13.58 -22.06 14.25
C HIS A 340 -12.69 -22.35 15.47
N ASP A 341 -11.39 -22.17 15.34
CA ASP A 341 -10.40 -22.50 16.38
C ASP A 341 -10.13 -21.34 17.35
N ILE A 342 -10.81 -20.19 17.22
CA ILE A 342 -10.50 -19.00 18.04
C ILE A 342 -10.60 -19.30 19.54
N SER A 343 -11.57 -20.11 19.96
CA SER A 343 -11.69 -20.48 21.37
C SER A 343 -10.51 -21.31 21.89
N GLU A 344 -9.79 -21.98 21.00
CA GLU A 344 -8.58 -22.75 21.31
C GLU A 344 -7.33 -21.90 21.15
N PHE A 345 -7.37 -20.88 20.29
CA PHE A 345 -6.34 -19.86 20.15
C PHE A 345 -6.27 -18.90 21.34
N LEU A 346 -7.41 -18.46 21.89
CA LEU A 346 -7.44 -17.48 22.99
C LEU A 346 -6.62 -17.92 24.23
N PRO A 347 -6.68 -19.18 24.70
CA PRO A 347 -5.77 -19.67 25.75
C PRO A 347 -4.29 -19.58 25.37
N VAL A 348 -3.94 -19.82 24.10
CA VAL A 348 -2.55 -19.76 23.59
C VAL A 348 -1.98 -18.35 23.75
N VAL A 349 -2.81 -17.33 23.51
CA VAL A 349 -2.48 -15.92 23.74
C VAL A 349 -2.92 -15.44 25.14
N ARG A 350 -2.91 -16.34 26.13
CA ARG A 350 -3.03 -16.06 27.57
C ARG A 350 -4.38 -15.48 28.05
N PHE A 351 -5.50 -15.82 27.40
CA PHE A 351 -6.83 -15.60 28.00
C PHE A 351 -7.23 -16.74 28.95
N SER A 352 -7.93 -16.38 30.02
CA SER A 352 -8.49 -17.32 30.98
C SER A 352 -9.69 -18.09 30.42
N GLY A 353 -10.01 -19.23 31.03
CA GLY A 353 -11.19 -20.01 30.64
C GLY A 353 -12.51 -19.23 30.76
N GLU A 354 -12.59 -18.28 31.69
CA GLU A 354 -13.76 -17.39 31.81
C GLU A 354 -13.86 -16.42 30.65
N GLU A 355 -12.76 -15.79 30.24
CA GLU A 355 -12.73 -14.89 29.09
C GLU A 355 -13.06 -15.62 27.79
N VAL A 356 -12.56 -16.85 27.62
CA VAL A 356 -12.94 -17.72 26.49
C VAL A 356 -14.44 -18.04 26.52
N LYS A 357 -15.01 -18.26 27.70
CA LYS A 357 -16.46 -18.44 27.85
C LYS A 357 -17.21 -17.18 27.43
N LEU A 358 -16.76 -15.99 27.84
CA LEU A 358 -17.37 -14.72 27.44
C LEU A 358 -17.32 -14.50 25.92
N TYR A 359 -16.19 -14.82 25.27
CA TYR A 359 -16.10 -14.82 23.81
C TYR A 359 -17.17 -15.72 23.19
N ARG A 360 -17.27 -16.98 23.63
CA ARG A 360 -18.24 -17.96 23.09
C ARG A 360 -19.69 -17.58 23.32
N THR A 361 -20.03 -17.08 24.51
CA THR A 361 -21.44 -16.87 24.90
C THR A 361 -21.95 -15.47 24.58
N ARG A 362 -21.07 -14.47 24.43
CA ARG A 362 -21.47 -13.07 24.20
C ARG A 362 -21.03 -12.54 22.83
N ALA A 363 -19.73 -12.55 22.54
CA ALA A 363 -19.21 -11.90 21.33
C ALA A 363 -19.47 -12.71 20.06
N LEU A 364 -19.15 -14.01 20.07
CA LEU A 364 -19.29 -14.88 18.90
C LEU A 364 -20.72 -14.92 18.34
N PRO A 365 -21.80 -15.03 19.15
CA PRO A 365 -23.16 -15.04 18.60
C PRO A 365 -23.57 -13.72 17.93
N VAL A 366 -23.04 -12.58 18.40
CA VAL A 366 -23.27 -11.27 17.75
C VAL A 366 -22.49 -11.21 16.43
N ASN A 367 -21.21 -11.57 16.43
CA ASN A 367 -20.36 -11.57 15.24
C ASN A 367 -20.82 -12.56 14.15
N SER A 368 -21.37 -13.70 14.55
CA SER A 368 -21.93 -14.71 13.64
C SER A 368 -23.38 -14.41 13.25
N GLY A 369 -24.08 -13.55 14.01
CA GLY A 369 -25.50 -13.27 13.88
C GLY A 369 -25.85 -11.92 13.26
N LEU A 370 -24.88 -11.19 12.69
CA LEU A 370 -25.12 -9.86 12.10
C LEU A 370 -26.22 -9.94 11.04
N ARG A 371 -27.35 -9.26 11.28
CA ARG A 371 -28.49 -9.23 10.35
C ARG A 371 -28.42 -7.99 9.49
N ALA A 372 -28.91 -8.09 8.26
CA ALA A 372 -29.10 -6.91 7.41
C ALA A 372 -30.17 -5.98 8.04
N PRO A 373 -29.85 -4.71 8.32
CA PRO A 373 -30.84 -3.68 8.61
C PRO A 373 -31.93 -3.63 7.54
N ARG A 374 -33.18 -3.36 7.95
CA ARG A 374 -34.31 -3.16 7.01
C ARG A 374 -34.37 -1.72 6.47
N VAL A 375 -33.23 -1.20 6.03
CA VAL A 375 -33.07 0.11 5.41
C VAL A 375 -32.16 -0.01 4.20
N THR A 376 -32.24 0.93 3.26
CA THR A 376 -31.28 0.98 2.14
C THR A 376 -29.88 1.23 2.69
N MET A 377 -28.89 0.52 2.14
CA MET A 377 -27.52 0.57 2.62
C MET A 377 -26.55 0.80 1.46
N THR A 378 -25.54 1.64 1.69
CA THR A 378 -24.34 1.73 0.86
C THR A 378 -23.15 1.36 1.70
N ALA A 379 -22.42 0.32 1.28
CA ALA A 379 -21.11 -0.01 1.84
C ALA A 379 -20.03 0.61 0.95
N VAL A 380 -19.14 1.38 1.56
CA VAL A 380 -17.96 1.98 0.93
C VAL A 380 -16.75 1.31 1.57
N TYR A 381 -15.91 0.69 0.77
CA TYR A 381 -14.70 0.02 1.25
C TYR A 381 -13.54 0.32 0.30
N GLY A 382 -12.33 0.39 0.86
CA GLY A 382 -11.12 0.37 0.06
C GLY A 382 -10.96 -0.98 -0.60
N ALA A 383 -10.61 -1.00 -1.88
CA ALA A 383 -10.20 -2.20 -2.60
C ALA A 383 -8.69 -2.12 -2.87
N SER A 384 -8.06 -3.28 -3.09
CA SER A 384 -6.64 -3.39 -3.48
C SER A 384 -5.62 -2.91 -2.44
N VAL A 385 -6.03 -2.66 -1.19
CA VAL A 385 -5.12 -2.40 -0.07
C VAL A 385 -4.66 -3.74 0.52
N PRO A 386 -3.35 -4.07 0.49
CA PRO A 386 -2.83 -5.28 1.09
C PRO A 386 -3.23 -5.36 2.57
N THR A 387 -4.08 -6.32 2.91
CA THR A 387 -4.59 -6.52 4.26
C THR A 387 -4.18 -7.92 4.71
N PRO A 388 -3.67 -8.10 5.95
CA PRO A 388 -3.31 -9.42 6.45
C PRO A 388 -4.50 -10.40 6.36
N GLU A 389 -4.37 -11.46 5.57
CA GLU A 389 -5.36 -12.55 5.51
C GLU A 389 -4.95 -13.73 6.40
N GLN A 390 -3.65 -13.88 6.64
CA GLN A 390 -3.10 -14.91 7.51
C GLN A 390 -1.83 -14.39 8.22
N LEU A 391 -1.70 -14.78 9.48
CA LEU A 391 -0.58 -14.44 10.37
C LEU A 391 0.27 -15.68 10.61
N VAL A 392 1.53 -15.64 10.20
CA VAL A 392 2.44 -16.79 10.29
C VAL A 392 3.46 -16.55 11.40
N TYR A 393 3.45 -17.42 12.40
CA TYR A 393 4.41 -17.47 13.50
C TYR A 393 5.10 -18.84 13.49
N TRP A 394 6.12 -19.01 12.66
CA TRP A 394 6.80 -20.30 12.49
C TRP A 394 7.23 -20.92 13.82
N ASP A 395 7.87 -20.14 14.68
CA ASP A 395 8.35 -20.63 15.98
C ASP A 395 7.25 -20.69 17.06
N GLY A 396 6.02 -20.25 16.74
CA GLY A 396 4.93 -20.12 17.71
C GLY A 396 5.15 -19.02 18.75
N ASP A 397 6.13 -18.14 18.52
CA ASP A 397 6.46 -17.02 19.40
C ASP A 397 5.62 -15.78 19.05
N PHE A 398 4.51 -15.63 19.76
CA PHE A 398 3.56 -14.53 19.63
C PHE A 398 4.05 -13.19 20.21
N SER A 399 5.26 -13.14 20.78
CA SER A 399 5.90 -11.88 21.20
C SER A 399 6.54 -11.12 20.04
N LYS A 400 6.80 -11.80 18.91
CA LYS A 400 7.38 -11.23 17.70
C LYS A 400 6.30 -10.78 16.73
N ALA A 401 6.66 -9.96 15.74
CA ALA A 401 5.77 -9.65 14.63
C ALA A 401 5.58 -10.91 13.75
N PRO A 402 4.35 -11.23 13.31
CA PRO A 402 4.11 -12.33 12.38
C PRO A 402 4.65 -12.01 10.99
N GLU A 403 5.06 -13.05 10.27
CA GLU A 403 5.10 -12.97 8.81
C GLU A 403 3.65 -12.92 8.30
N VAL A 404 3.33 -11.90 7.51
CA VAL A 404 1.98 -11.74 6.96
C VAL A 404 1.95 -12.37 5.57
N SER A 405 1.14 -13.41 5.39
CA SER A 405 0.90 -13.94 4.05
C SER A 405 -0.31 -13.23 3.43
N ILE A 406 -0.10 -12.69 2.23
CA ILE A 406 -1.15 -12.10 1.39
C ILE A 406 -1.47 -13.16 0.34
N TRP A 407 -2.20 -14.21 0.73
CA TRP A 407 -2.56 -15.29 -0.18
C TRP A 407 -3.80 -14.89 -0.98
N ARG A 408 -3.69 -14.76 -2.32
CA ARG A 408 -4.85 -14.61 -3.21
C ARG A 408 -5.79 -15.80 -3.01
N ALA A 409 -6.98 -15.58 -2.45
CA ALA A 409 -8.04 -16.58 -2.45
C ALA A 409 -8.54 -16.85 -3.88
N SER A 410 -7.83 -17.70 -4.61
CA SER A 410 -8.39 -18.47 -5.71
C SER A 410 -8.96 -19.76 -5.12
N ARG A 411 -10.30 -19.87 -5.04
CA ARG A 411 -11.01 -21.15 -5.21
C ARG A 411 -12.53 -20.99 -5.20
N SER A 412 -13.13 -21.70 -6.16
CA SER A 412 -14.49 -22.27 -6.12
C SER A 412 -15.67 -21.39 -6.55
N MET A 413 -15.79 -21.15 -7.86
CA MET A 413 -17.06 -21.29 -8.59
C MET A 413 -16.77 -21.88 -9.99
N ALA A 414 -16.18 -23.07 -10.03
CA ALA A 414 -16.06 -23.85 -11.25
C ALA A 414 -16.75 -25.19 -11.03
N THR A 415 -18.09 -25.18 -11.03
CA THR A 415 -18.90 -26.32 -11.45
C THR A 415 -20.34 -25.86 -11.61
N GLN A 416 -20.94 -26.26 -12.73
CA GLN A 416 -22.35 -26.14 -13.13
C GLN A 416 -22.67 -24.94 -14.04
N LEU A 417 -22.42 -25.10 -15.34
CA LEU A 417 -23.42 -24.83 -16.36
C LEU A 417 -23.06 -25.59 -17.65
N PRO A 418 -23.74 -26.70 -17.99
CA PRO A 418 -23.77 -27.21 -19.35
C PRO A 418 -25.01 -26.66 -20.07
N ARG A 419 -24.85 -26.46 -21.38
CA ARG A 419 -25.91 -26.24 -22.40
C ARG A 419 -26.47 -24.81 -22.46
N LEU A 420 -26.03 -24.06 -23.48
CA LEU A 420 -26.84 -23.67 -24.65
C LEU A 420 -26.06 -22.68 -25.54
N LEU A 421 -25.43 -23.20 -26.59
CA LEU A 421 -25.33 -22.51 -27.89
C LEU A 421 -25.89 -23.52 -28.91
N PRO A 422 -26.86 -23.14 -29.75
CA PRO A 422 -26.48 -22.62 -31.07
C PRO A 422 -27.44 -21.54 -31.63
N LEU A 423 -27.10 -21.05 -32.84
CA LEU A 423 -27.72 -20.00 -33.68
C LEU A 423 -27.21 -18.58 -33.36
N LEU A 424 -26.45 -17.88 -34.20
CA LEU A 424 -26.49 -17.79 -35.66
C LEU A 424 -25.09 -17.56 -36.26
N LEU A 425 -24.77 -18.34 -37.28
CA LEU A 425 -23.80 -18.01 -38.33
C LEU A 425 -24.52 -17.25 -39.45
N PHE A 426 -23.70 -16.53 -40.24
CA PHE A 426 -23.93 -15.93 -41.57
C PHE A 426 -24.34 -14.44 -41.62
N LEU A 427 -23.38 -13.57 -41.99
CA LEU A 427 -23.30 -12.92 -43.31
C LEU A 427 -21.94 -12.17 -43.47
N PRO A 428 -21.48 -11.88 -44.71
CA PRO A 428 -20.07 -11.67 -45.05
C PRO A 428 -19.62 -10.21 -44.90
N PHE A 429 -18.34 -10.05 -44.57
CA PHE A 429 -17.62 -8.78 -44.58
C PHE A 429 -17.42 -8.26 -46.01
N PHE A 430 -18.15 -7.21 -46.36
CA PHE A 430 -17.68 -6.17 -47.28
C PHE A 430 -18.16 -4.82 -46.73
N HIS A 431 -17.27 -4.09 -46.07
CA HIS A 431 -17.33 -2.62 -46.06
C HIS A 431 -15.93 -2.08 -45.84
N ILE A 432 -15.38 -1.51 -46.92
CA ILE A 432 -14.46 -0.39 -46.86
C ILE A 432 -15.22 0.72 -46.11
N ALA A 433 -14.73 1.12 -44.95
CA ALA A 433 -15.18 2.31 -44.25
C ALA A 433 -13.98 3.18 -43.95
N ALA A 434 -14.04 4.39 -44.50
CA ALA A 434 -13.11 5.46 -44.30
C ALA A 434 -12.92 5.75 -42.80
N SER A 435 -11.67 6.01 -42.46
CA SER A 435 -11.22 6.52 -41.17
C SER A 435 -11.88 7.85 -40.83
N THR A 436 -12.84 7.84 -39.92
CA THR A 436 -13.18 9.02 -39.10
C THR A 436 -13.70 8.61 -37.73
N SER A 437 -12.87 8.79 -36.71
CA SER A 437 -13.34 9.29 -35.41
C SER A 437 -12.25 10.17 -34.79
N PRO A 438 -12.48 11.47 -34.64
CA PRO A 438 -11.56 12.37 -33.97
C PRO A 438 -11.79 12.20 -32.47
N SER A 439 -11.19 11.19 -31.84
CA SER A 439 -10.97 11.34 -30.40
C SER A 439 -10.02 12.53 -30.25
N GLY A 440 -10.40 13.55 -29.49
CA GLY A 440 -9.56 14.72 -29.22
C GLY A 440 -8.29 14.40 -28.43
N LEU A 441 -7.99 13.11 -28.22
CA LEU A 441 -6.94 12.59 -27.37
C LEU A 441 -5.58 12.74 -28.04
N HIS A 442 -4.58 13.03 -27.22
CA HIS A 442 -3.19 12.99 -27.67
C HIS A 442 -2.68 11.55 -27.63
N PRO A 443 -1.91 11.12 -28.64
CA PRO A 443 -1.33 9.78 -28.64
C PRO A 443 -0.38 9.59 -27.46
N VAL A 444 -0.39 8.40 -26.86
CA VAL A 444 0.40 8.03 -25.69
C VAL A 444 1.44 6.97 -26.07
N VAL A 445 2.69 7.17 -25.64
CA VAL A 445 3.76 6.18 -25.78
C VAL A 445 4.27 5.79 -24.39
N LEU A 446 4.19 4.49 -24.07
CA LEU A 446 4.55 3.92 -22.77
C LEU A 446 5.97 3.33 -22.78
N LEU A 447 6.77 3.68 -21.78
CA LEU A 447 8.11 3.12 -21.53
C LEU A 447 8.10 2.32 -20.21
N PRO A 448 8.23 0.98 -20.25
CA PRO A 448 8.10 0.14 -19.07
C PRO A 448 9.36 0.15 -18.18
N ASP A 449 9.25 -0.51 -17.02
CA ASP A 449 10.36 -0.77 -16.11
C ASP A 449 11.37 -1.77 -16.71
N THR A 450 12.53 -1.86 -16.07
CA THR A 450 13.52 -2.90 -16.32
C THR A 450 12.92 -4.28 -16.17
N THR A 451 13.37 -5.23 -16.99
CA THR A 451 12.87 -6.62 -17.06
C THR A 451 11.40 -6.81 -17.48
N CYS A 452 10.67 -5.74 -17.81
CA CYS A 452 9.31 -5.86 -18.36
C CYS A 452 9.30 -6.15 -19.86
N SER A 453 10.28 -5.60 -20.59
CA SER A 453 10.38 -5.81 -22.03
C SER A 453 10.66 -7.26 -22.36
N GLN A 454 9.90 -7.78 -23.31
CA GLN A 454 10.02 -9.13 -23.82
C GLN A 454 11.18 -9.27 -24.82
N LEU A 455 12.00 -10.32 -24.68
CA LEU A 455 13.14 -10.59 -25.56
C LEU A 455 13.00 -11.96 -26.24
N GLU A 456 13.35 -12.00 -27.52
CA GLU A 456 13.64 -13.23 -28.24
C GLU A 456 15.11 -13.35 -28.53
N ALA A 457 15.57 -14.59 -28.65
CA ALA A 457 16.87 -14.93 -29.16
C ALA A 457 16.77 -15.81 -30.42
N ARG A 458 17.83 -15.76 -31.21
CA ARG A 458 18.12 -16.70 -32.29
C ARG A 458 19.57 -17.12 -32.16
N LEU A 459 19.82 -18.42 -32.19
CA LEU A 459 21.18 -18.98 -32.09
C LEU A 459 21.65 -19.34 -33.51
N THR A 460 22.91 -19.04 -33.81
CA THR A 460 23.56 -19.33 -35.10
C THR A 460 24.68 -20.35 -34.91
N ASP A 461 25.22 -20.86 -36.01
CA ASP A 461 26.35 -21.81 -36.01
C ASP A 461 27.60 -21.30 -35.27
N ALA A 462 27.71 -19.98 -35.07
CA ALA A 462 28.80 -19.36 -34.31
C ALA A 462 28.61 -19.46 -32.78
N TYR A 463 27.45 -19.91 -32.30
CA TYR A 463 27.17 -20.07 -30.88
C TYR A 463 27.83 -21.35 -30.36
N VAL A 464 28.65 -21.21 -29.33
CA VAL A 464 29.32 -22.32 -28.66
C VAL A 464 28.67 -22.54 -27.30
N PRO A 465 27.83 -23.58 -27.14
CA PRO A 465 27.14 -23.84 -25.88
C PRO A 465 28.13 -24.13 -24.74
N PRO A 466 27.86 -23.68 -23.50
CA PRO A 466 28.78 -23.86 -22.37
C PRO A 466 28.84 -25.29 -21.82
N SER A 467 27.91 -26.18 -22.23
CA SER A 467 27.85 -27.56 -21.80
C SER A 467 27.14 -28.47 -22.83
N PRO A 468 27.32 -29.81 -22.76
CA PRO A 468 26.57 -30.75 -23.59
C PRO A 468 25.05 -30.64 -23.44
N GLN A 469 24.57 -30.33 -22.23
CA GLN A 469 23.14 -30.10 -21.96
C GLN A 469 22.64 -28.88 -22.72
N CYS A 470 23.41 -27.79 -22.72
CA CYS A 470 23.08 -26.60 -23.50
C CYS A 470 23.20 -26.82 -25.00
N ALA A 471 24.09 -27.71 -25.45
CA ALA A 471 24.16 -28.11 -26.85
C ALA A 471 22.95 -28.94 -27.28
N ALA A 472 22.40 -29.79 -26.40
CA ALA A 472 21.14 -30.48 -26.66
C ALA A 472 19.98 -29.49 -26.75
N HIS A 473 19.86 -28.57 -25.76
CA HIS A 473 18.86 -27.51 -25.76
C HIS A 473 18.98 -26.57 -26.99
N HIS A 474 20.20 -26.31 -27.47
CA HIS A 474 20.44 -25.53 -28.68
C HIS A 474 19.76 -26.15 -29.92
N LYS A 475 19.79 -27.48 -30.06
CA LYS A 475 19.18 -28.17 -31.22
C LYS A 475 17.68 -27.91 -31.33
N ASP A 476 17.00 -27.71 -30.21
CA ASP A 476 15.56 -27.42 -30.20
C ASP A 476 15.23 -26.04 -30.81
N HIS A 477 16.22 -25.14 -30.87
CA HIS A 477 16.06 -23.75 -31.30
C HIS A 477 16.89 -23.37 -32.53
N ASP A 478 17.52 -24.35 -33.19
CA ASP A 478 18.51 -24.12 -34.24
C ASP A 478 17.98 -23.21 -35.36
N GLY A 479 18.63 -22.05 -35.55
CA GLY A 479 18.29 -21.02 -36.54
C GLY A 479 16.94 -20.31 -36.35
N ARG A 480 16.14 -20.63 -35.34
CA ARG A 480 14.80 -20.07 -35.11
C ARG A 480 14.80 -19.00 -34.00
N TRP A 481 13.89 -18.03 -34.12
CA TRP A 481 13.60 -17.12 -33.02
C TRP A 481 12.78 -17.85 -31.95
N PHE A 482 13.17 -17.71 -30.68
CA PHE A 482 12.45 -18.25 -29.54
C PHE A 482 12.44 -17.23 -28.40
N ARG A 483 11.48 -17.41 -27.50
CA ARG A 483 11.29 -16.56 -26.33
C ARG A 483 12.44 -16.74 -25.34
N LEU A 484 13.33 -15.75 -25.24
CA LEU A 484 14.41 -15.74 -24.24
C LEU A 484 13.95 -15.13 -22.91
N TRP A 485 13.05 -14.15 -22.97
CA TRP A 485 12.47 -13.48 -21.80
C TRP A 485 11.03 -13.03 -22.12
N LYS A 486 10.01 -13.26 -21.28
CA LYS A 486 10.02 -13.63 -19.86
C LYS A 486 9.42 -15.02 -19.64
N ASN A 487 10.02 -16.06 -20.24
CA ASN A 487 9.62 -17.45 -20.02
C ASN A 487 10.11 -17.91 -18.63
N THR A 488 9.38 -17.56 -17.57
CA THR A 488 9.87 -17.63 -16.18
C THR A 488 10.20 -19.05 -15.72
N THR A 489 9.59 -20.08 -16.32
CA THR A 489 9.79 -21.47 -15.90
C THR A 489 11.16 -22.04 -16.25
N GLU A 490 11.83 -21.53 -17.29
CA GLU A 490 13.12 -22.09 -17.74
C GLU A 490 14.31 -21.66 -16.87
N LEU A 491 14.25 -20.48 -16.26
CA LEU A 491 15.25 -20.03 -15.29
C LEU A 491 15.10 -20.70 -13.91
N ASP A 492 13.94 -21.29 -13.64
CA ASP A 492 13.67 -22.07 -12.43
C ASP A 492 14.10 -23.54 -12.58
N ASP A 493 14.32 -24.02 -13.81
CA ASP A 493 14.81 -25.37 -14.09
C ASP A 493 16.36 -25.42 -14.02
N PRO A 494 16.96 -26.13 -13.05
CA PRO A 494 18.41 -26.21 -12.91
C PRO A 494 19.14 -26.78 -14.14
N ALA A 495 18.47 -27.58 -14.98
CA ALA A 495 19.05 -28.16 -16.19
C ALA A 495 19.12 -27.15 -17.35
N VAL A 496 18.16 -26.22 -17.42
CA VAL A 496 17.99 -25.26 -18.52
C VAL A 496 18.55 -23.88 -18.17
N ALA A 497 18.43 -23.46 -16.91
CA ALA A 497 18.82 -22.15 -16.43
C ALA A 497 20.28 -21.75 -16.77
N PRO A 498 21.29 -22.65 -16.71
CA PRO A 498 22.65 -22.31 -17.15
C PRO A 498 22.73 -21.92 -18.64
N CYS A 499 21.90 -22.52 -19.49
CA CYS A 499 21.88 -22.29 -20.92
C CYS A 499 21.20 -20.95 -21.24
N VAL A 500 20.04 -20.70 -20.64
CA VAL A 500 19.32 -19.43 -20.78
C VAL A 500 20.15 -18.26 -20.24
N ALA A 501 20.86 -18.47 -19.12
CA ALA A 501 21.77 -17.46 -18.59
C ALA A 501 22.93 -17.14 -19.53
N ASP A 502 23.53 -18.14 -20.18
CA ASP A 502 24.57 -17.91 -21.18
C ASP A 502 24.04 -17.15 -22.40
N GLN A 503 22.80 -17.40 -22.82
CA GLN A 503 22.16 -16.69 -23.93
C GLN A 503 21.73 -15.27 -23.57
N LEU A 504 21.35 -15.03 -22.31
CA LEU A 504 20.96 -13.71 -21.81
C LEU A 504 22.16 -12.79 -21.55
N ARG A 505 23.34 -13.34 -21.22
CA ARG A 505 24.48 -12.52 -20.83
C ARG A 505 24.99 -11.64 -21.98
N LEU A 506 25.66 -10.57 -21.60
CA LEU A 506 26.40 -9.72 -22.53
C LEU A 506 27.91 -9.88 -22.33
N VAL A 507 28.68 -9.54 -23.36
CA VAL A 507 30.13 -9.46 -23.32
C VAL A 507 30.56 -8.05 -23.70
N PHE A 508 31.54 -7.50 -23.00
CA PHE A 508 32.13 -6.24 -23.42
C PHE A 508 33.10 -6.48 -24.56
N ASP A 509 32.83 -5.88 -25.72
CA ASP A 509 33.73 -5.91 -26.87
C ASP A 509 34.70 -4.73 -26.77
N HIS A 510 35.95 -5.02 -26.43
CA HIS A 510 36.99 -4.00 -26.25
C HIS A 510 37.32 -3.22 -27.53
N VAL A 511 37.17 -3.84 -28.69
CA VAL A 511 37.43 -3.17 -29.98
C VAL A 511 36.30 -2.21 -30.31
N ALA A 512 35.06 -2.63 -30.05
CA ALA A 512 33.89 -1.79 -30.26
C ALA A 512 33.68 -0.74 -29.15
N GLY A 513 34.26 -0.96 -27.97
CA GLY A 513 33.98 -0.18 -26.77
C GLY A 513 32.51 -0.25 -26.35
N ASP A 514 31.84 -1.39 -26.55
CA ASP A 514 30.40 -1.56 -26.31
C ASP A 514 30.05 -2.99 -25.90
N TYR A 515 28.92 -3.16 -25.22
CA TYR A 515 28.39 -4.47 -24.87
C TYR A 515 27.71 -5.14 -26.07
N ARG A 516 28.03 -6.41 -26.30
CA ARG A 516 27.44 -7.24 -27.36
C ARG A 516 26.85 -8.51 -26.76
N ASN A 517 25.93 -9.12 -27.50
CA ASN A 517 25.52 -10.48 -27.19
C ASN A 517 26.72 -11.42 -27.31
N VAL A 518 26.61 -12.58 -26.67
CA VAL A 518 27.55 -13.69 -26.88
C VAL A 518 27.67 -14.01 -28.37
N PRO A 519 28.88 -14.30 -28.90
CA PRO A 519 29.04 -14.72 -30.29
C PRO A 519 28.05 -15.84 -30.66
N GLY A 520 27.35 -15.66 -31.78
CA GLY A 520 26.31 -16.56 -32.25
C GLY A 520 24.93 -16.39 -31.60
N VAL A 521 24.77 -15.50 -30.61
CA VAL A 521 23.47 -15.15 -30.05
C VAL A 521 22.98 -13.83 -30.64
N GLU A 522 21.87 -13.87 -31.35
CA GLU A 522 21.14 -12.68 -31.76
C GLU A 522 19.94 -12.45 -30.86
N THR A 523 19.65 -11.20 -30.52
CA THR A 523 18.48 -10.85 -29.70
C THR A 523 17.65 -9.76 -30.35
N ARG A 524 16.34 -9.78 -30.07
CA ARG A 524 15.43 -8.70 -30.45
C ARG A 524 14.36 -8.48 -29.38
N VAL A 525 13.95 -7.21 -29.26
CA VAL A 525 12.81 -6.81 -28.42
C VAL A 525 11.54 -7.02 -29.22
N LEU A 526 10.55 -7.66 -28.61
CA LEU A 526 9.26 -7.96 -29.23
C LEU A 526 8.32 -6.76 -29.25
N ASP A 527 7.43 -6.76 -30.25
CA ASP A 527 6.26 -5.89 -30.37
C ASP A 527 6.50 -4.40 -30.08
N PHE A 528 7.65 -3.87 -30.48
CA PHE A 528 7.93 -2.44 -30.39
C PHE A 528 6.90 -1.63 -31.19
N GLY A 529 6.28 -0.64 -30.56
CA GLY A 529 5.12 0.08 -31.08
C GLY A 529 3.81 -0.41 -30.46
N SER A 530 3.79 -1.54 -29.78
CA SER A 530 2.62 -2.09 -29.09
C SER A 530 2.91 -2.30 -27.60
N THR A 531 1.90 -2.14 -26.78
CA THR A 531 1.95 -2.44 -25.34
C THR A 531 2.16 -3.93 -25.06
N ARG A 532 1.78 -4.81 -26.00
CA ARG A 532 2.00 -6.27 -25.90
C ARG A 532 3.47 -6.65 -25.68
N GLY A 533 4.41 -5.83 -26.15
CA GLY A 533 5.85 -6.08 -26.02
C GLY A 533 6.40 -6.02 -24.59
N PHE A 534 5.59 -5.60 -23.60
CA PHE A 534 5.98 -5.63 -22.18
C PHE A 534 4.87 -6.10 -21.23
N LEU A 535 3.65 -6.37 -21.73
CA LEU A 535 2.61 -6.99 -20.92
C LEU A 535 2.94 -8.47 -20.75
N ALA A 536 3.24 -8.88 -19.52
CA ALA A 536 3.53 -10.28 -19.21
C ALA A 536 2.25 -11.14 -19.23
N ASP A 537 2.43 -12.44 -19.47
CA ASP A 537 1.33 -13.42 -19.49
C ASP A 537 0.68 -13.59 -18.11
N GLU A 538 1.50 -13.54 -17.05
CA GLU A 538 1.05 -13.69 -15.66
C GLU A 538 0.48 -12.37 -15.09
N PRO A 539 -0.74 -12.36 -14.51
CA PRO A 539 -1.41 -11.12 -14.06
C PRO A 539 -0.60 -10.25 -13.08
N ALA A 540 0.20 -10.86 -12.19
CA ALA A 540 1.04 -10.11 -11.25
C ALA A 540 2.19 -9.38 -11.96
N ASN A 541 2.83 -10.03 -12.92
CA ASN A 541 3.86 -9.41 -13.76
C ASN A 541 3.25 -8.38 -14.71
N ARG A 542 2.04 -8.63 -15.23
CA ARG A 542 1.28 -7.69 -16.05
C ARG A 542 1.05 -6.37 -15.31
N ASN A 543 0.62 -6.41 -14.05
CA ASN A 543 0.40 -5.21 -13.24
C ASN A 543 1.70 -4.45 -12.93
N ARG A 544 2.80 -5.16 -12.65
CA ARG A 544 4.13 -4.55 -12.49
C ARG A 544 4.63 -3.87 -13.77
N CYS A 545 4.20 -4.36 -14.93
CA CYS A 545 4.62 -3.87 -16.25
C CYS A 545 3.53 -3.04 -16.94
N MET A 546 2.93 -2.10 -16.20
CA MET A 546 1.97 -1.10 -16.70
C MET A 546 0.63 -1.65 -17.20
N GLY A 547 0.29 -2.92 -16.93
CA GLY A 547 -0.94 -3.55 -17.42
C GLY A 547 -2.23 -2.88 -16.96
N ARG A 548 -2.31 -2.50 -15.68
CA ARG A 548 -3.48 -1.76 -15.14
C ARG A 548 -3.62 -0.38 -15.79
N LEU A 549 -2.50 0.28 -16.08
CA LEU A 549 -2.49 1.55 -16.79
C LEU A 549 -2.94 1.40 -18.24
N VAL A 550 -2.51 0.35 -18.94
CA VAL A 550 -3.00 0.05 -20.30
C VAL A 550 -4.51 -0.17 -20.27
N GLU A 551 -5.01 -1.04 -19.38
CA GLU A 551 -6.45 -1.31 -19.22
C GLU A 551 -7.25 -0.01 -18.99
N ALA A 552 -6.80 0.84 -18.07
CA ALA A 552 -7.50 2.07 -17.76
C ALA A 552 -7.44 3.11 -18.90
N LEU A 553 -6.36 3.16 -19.68
CA LEU A 553 -6.30 3.98 -20.89
C LEU A 553 -7.27 3.44 -21.96
N GLU A 554 -7.34 2.12 -22.15
CA GLU A 554 -8.25 1.49 -23.11
C GLU A 554 -9.74 1.75 -22.79
N GLU A 555 -10.09 1.77 -21.50
CA GLU A 555 -11.41 2.18 -21.01
C GLU A 555 -11.77 3.64 -21.37
N LEU A 556 -10.76 4.50 -21.51
CA LEU A 556 -10.91 5.91 -21.90
C LEU A 556 -10.91 6.14 -23.42
N GLY A 557 -10.90 5.06 -24.20
CA GLY A 557 -10.92 5.11 -25.67
C GLY A 557 -9.55 5.09 -26.33
N TYR A 558 -8.47 4.82 -25.58
CA TYR A 558 -7.20 4.48 -26.19
C TYR A 558 -7.23 3.06 -26.80
N ARG A 559 -6.43 2.83 -27.84
CA ARG A 559 -6.33 1.58 -28.59
C ARG A 559 -4.88 1.33 -28.95
N ASP A 560 -4.40 0.15 -28.56
CA ASP A 560 -3.03 -0.29 -28.83
C ASP A 560 -2.74 -0.32 -30.34
N GLY A 561 -1.63 0.29 -30.75
CA GLY A 561 -1.23 0.43 -32.15
C GLY A 561 -1.93 1.56 -32.93
N GLU A 562 -2.93 2.24 -32.35
CA GLU A 562 -3.65 3.34 -33.01
C GLU A 562 -3.30 4.70 -32.38
N ASN A 563 -3.60 4.87 -31.09
CA ASN A 563 -3.31 6.08 -30.31
C ASN A 563 -2.63 5.78 -28.97
N LEU A 564 -2.41 4.51 -28.66
CA LEU A 564 -1.62 4.02 -27.54
C LEU A 564 -0.52 3.09 -28.08
N PHE A 565 0.71 3.33 -27.65
CA PHE A 565 1.86 2.61 -28.17
C PHE A 565 2.79 2.19 -27.04
N GLY A 566 3.47 1.06 -27.21
CA GLY A 566 4.53 0.64 -26.31
C GLY A 566 5.93 0.85 -26.90
N ALA A 567 6.89 1.26 -26.08
CA ALA A 567 8.28 1.42 -26.47
C ALA A 567 9.22 0.56 -25.60
N PRO A 568 9.08 -0.79 -25.63
CA PRO A 568 9.96 -1.71 -24.93
C PRO A 568 11.40 -1.59 -25.44
N TYR A 569 12.37 -1.93 -24.60
CA TYR A 569 13.80 -1.82 -24.87
C TYR A 569 14.55 -3.05 -24.37
N ASP A 570 15.79 -3.24 -24.83
CA ASP A 570 16.65 -4.29 -24.28
C ASP A 570 17.11 -3.88 -22.89
N PHE A 571 16.43 -4.37 -21.85
CA PHE A 571 16.67 -4.01 -20.45
C PHE A 571 18.05 -4.43 -19.92
N ARG A 572 18.80 -5.23 -20.69
CA ARG A 572 20.18 -5.58 -20.39
C ARG A 572 21.13 -4.41 -20.67
N GLN A 573 20.71 -3.47 -21.51
CA GLN A 573 21.52 -2.34 -21.97
C GLN A 573 21.25 -1.11 -21.09
N SER A 574 22.21 -0.19 -21.00
CA SER A 574 22.08 1.11 -20.31
C SER A 574 22.28 2.26 -21.31
N PRO A 575 21.58 3.40 -21.17
CA PRO A 575 21.98 4.64 -21.85
C PRO A 575 23.35 5.09 -21.33
N VAL A 576 24.35 5.21 -22.22
CA VAL A 576 25.73 5.63 -21.88
C VAL A 576 26.00 7.07 -22.28
N ALA A 577 27.04 7.71 -21.72
CA ALA A 577 27.37 9.12 -21.93
C ALA A 577 27.52 9.53 -23.41
N LEU A 578 27.29 10.81 -23.72
CA LEU A 578 27.52 11.33 -25.07
C LEU A 578 28.97 11.07 -25.51
N GLY A 579 29.15 10.58 -26.74
CA GLY A 579 30.46 10.21 -27.28
C GLY A 579 30.89 8.77 -26.98
N GLN A 580 30.23 8.07 -26.05
CA GLN A 580 30.47 6.64 -25.82
C GLN A 580 29.65 5.78 -26.80
N PRO A 581 30.24 4.72 -27.41
CA PRO A 581 29.51 3.80 -28.26
C PRO A 581 28.44 3.04 -27.45
N CYS A 582 27.18 3.12 -27.89
CA CYS A 582 26.13 2.18 -27.48
C CYS A 582 25.17 1.96 -28.64
N ARG A 583 25.34 0.84 -29.34
CA ARG A 583 24.55 0.51 -30.53
C ARG A 583 23.09 0.25 -30.17
N ALA A 584 22.84 -0.45 -29.06
CA ALA A 584 21.50 -0.79 -28.62
C ALA A 584 20.67 0.46 -28.32
N PHE A 585 21.20 1.37 -27.50
CA PHE A 585 20.51 2.63 -27.18
C PHE A 585 20.38 3.54 -28.41
N SER A 586 21.39 3.61 -29.28
CA SER A 586 21.32 4.40 -30.52
C SER A 586 20.19 3.94 -31.44
N ARG A 587 20.04 2.61 -31.61
CA ARG A 587 18.93 2.00 -32.36
C ARG A 587 17.59 2.25 -31.69
N TYR A 588 17.51 2.06 -30.38
CA TYR A 588 16.29 2.34 -29.62
C TYR A 588 15.85 3.79 -29.80
N ARG A 589 16.76 4.76 -29.66
CA ARG A 589 16.50 6.19 -29.86
C ARG A 589 15.96 6.51 -31.25
N GLN A 590 16.54 5.89 -32.29
CA GLN A 590 16.05 6.06 -33.67
C GLN A 590 14.64 5.50 -33.84
N ARG A 591 14.37 4.30 -33.31
CA ARG A 591 13.04 3.67 -33.36
C ARG A 591 12.00 4.44 -32.55
N LEU A 592 12.35 4.94 -31.37
CA LEU A 592 11.47 5.75 -30.53
C LEU A 592 11.14 7.09 -31.19
N ARG A 593 12.13 7.74 -31.85
CA ARG A 593 11.85 8.93 -32.66
C ARG A 593 10.84 8.64 -33.76
N ALA A 594 11.07 7.56 -34.53
CA ALA A 594 10.17 7.17 -35.60
C ALA A 594 8.77 6.83 -35.08
N LEU A 595 8.67 6.18 -33.92
CA LEU A 595 7.40 5.86 -33.26
C LEU A 595 6.65 7.11 -32.82
N VAL A 596 7.32 8.07 -32.18
CA VAL A 596 6.71 9.34 -31.77
C VAL A 596 6.19 10.12 -32.99
N GLU A 597 6.99 10.19 -34.05
CA GLU A 597 6.60 10.85 -35.29
C GLU A 597 5.44 10.12 -35.99
N HIS A 598 5.44 8.79 -35.99
CA HIS A 598 4.35 7.98 -36.54
C HIS A 598 3.07 8.16 -35.72
N ALA A 599 3.13 8.04 -34.40
CA ALA A 599 2.01 8.23 -33.50
C ALA A 599 1.40 9.63 -33.66
N SER A 600 2.25 10.66 -33.78
CA SER A 600 1.81 12.03 -34.02
C SER A 600 1.06 12.16 -35.36
N ARG A 601 1.66 11.71 -36.47
CA ARG A 601 1.03 11.78 -37.80
C ARG A 601 -0.28 10.98 -37.89
N ALA A 602 -0.30 9.77 -37.33
CA ALA A 602 -1.47 8.90 -37.33
C ALA A 602 -2.64 9.48 -36.52
N ASN A 603 -2.36 10.41 -35.59
CA ASN A 603 -3.33 11.03 -34.71
C ASN A 603 -3.51 12.52 -35.00
N GLY A 604 -3.51 12.89 -36.28
CA GLY A 604 -3.83 14.25 -36.75
C GLY A 604 -2.76 15.29 -36.38
N ASP A 605 -1.49 14.91 -36.47
CA ASP A 605 -0.31 15.72 -36.12
C ASP A 605 -0.32 16.25 -34.67
N ARG A 606 -1.10 15.60 -33.78
CA ARG A 606 -1.12 15.94 -32.36
C ARG A 606 0.22 15.56 -31.73
N PRO A 607 0.76 16.39 -30.81
CA PRO A 607 1.96 16.04 -30.05
C PRO A 607 1.66 14.88 -29.08
N VAL A 608 2.65 14.02 -28.85
CA VAL A 608 2.59 12.78 -28.07
C VAL A 608 2.80 13.04 -26.57
N VAL A 609 2.09 12.30 -25.72
CA VAL A 609 2.39 12.19 -24.29
C VAL A 609 3.29 10.98 -24.07
N LEU A 610 4.48 11.21 -23.51
CA LEU A 610 5.37 10.14 -23.08
C LEU A 610 5.06 9.78 -21.63
N VAL A 611 4.92 8.49 -21.33
CA VAL A 611 4.71 8.01 -19.97
C VAL A 611 5.73 6.92 -19.68
N SER A 612 6.49 7.08 -18.61
CA SER A 612 7.51 6.09 -18.22
C SER A 612 7.29 5.59 -16.81
N HIS A 613 7.70 4.35 -16.53
CA HIS A 613 7.74 3.79 -15.19
C HIS A 613 9.17 3.38 -14.81
N SER A 614 9.62 3.76 -13.61
CA SER A 614 10.89 3.33 -13.01
C SER A 614 12.08 3.58 -13.97
N GLU A 615 12.86 2.56 -14.34
CA GLU A 615 14.05 2.70 -15.17
C GLU A 615 13.74 3.21 -16.60
N GLY A 616 12.51 2.99 -17.09
CA GLY A 616 12.05 3.56 -18.35
C GLY A 616 12.11 5.10 -18.38
N GLY A 617 12.09 5.73 -17.20
CA GLY A 617 12.27 7.18 -17.06
C GLY A 617 13.65 7.66 -17.47
N TYR A 618 14.72 6.90 -17.17
CA TYR A 618 16.08 7.24 -17.62
C TYR A 618 16.21 7.15 -19.15
N PHE A 619 15.59 6.14 -19.77
CA PHE A 619 15.56 5.98 -21.22
C PHE A 619 14.77 7.11 -21.92
N ALA A 620 13.58 7.46 -21.40
CA ALA A 620 12.79 8.59 -21.90
C ALA A 620 13.56 9.90 -21.76
N LEU A 621 14.15 10.14 -20.59
CA LEU A 621 14.89 11.36 -20.31
C LEU A 621 16.08 11.52 -21.26
N GLU A 622 16.86 10.46 -21.45
CA GLU A 622 18.03 10.54 -22.33
C GLU A 622 17.64 10.63 -23.81
N PHE A 623 16.54 10.00 -24.22
CA PHE A 623 15.95 10.21 -25.54
C PHE A 623 15.59 11.68 -25.80
N LEU A 624 14.93 12.34 -24.83
CA LEU A 624 14.56 13.74 -24.90
C LEU A 624 15.80 14.65 -24.89
N ASN A 625 16.75 14.40 -24.00
CA ASN A 625 17.99 15.16 -23.88
C ASN A 625 18.88 15.09 -25.13
N ARG A 626 18.78 14.02 -25.93
CA ARG A 626 19.45 13.84 -27.23
C ARG A 626 18.60 14.23 -28.43
N SER A 627 17.41 14.77 -28.21
CA SER A 627 16.53 15.22 -29.28
C SER A 627 16.59 16.73 -29.46
N PRO A 628 16.67 17.24 -30.70
CA PRO A 628 16.69 18.68 -30.96
C PRO A 628 15.50 19.37 -30.30
N LEU A 629 15.74 20.53 -29.68
CA LEU A 629 14.68 21.28 -29.00
C LEU A 629 13.47 21.61 -29.92
N PRO A 630 13.66 22.01 -31.20
CA PRO A 630 12.53 22.21 -32.11
C PRO A 630 11.69 20.94 -32.34
N TRP A 631 12.35 19.77 -32.41
CA TRP A 631 11.65 18.49 -32.55
C TRP A 631 10.84 18.17 -31.29
N ARG A 632 11.43 18.36 -30.10
CA ARG A 632 10.75 18.16 -28.81
C ARG A 632 9.49 19.03 -28.70
N ARG A 633 9.61 20.33 -28.98
CA ARG A 633 8.50 21.29 -28.94
C ARG A 633 7.38 20.96 -29.92
N ARG A 634 7.72 20.35 -31.06
CA ARG A 634 6.74 19.95 -32.08
C ARG A 634 6.01 18.66 -31.70
N HIS A 635 6.73 17.67 -31.19
CA HIS A 635 6.21 16.30 -31.10
C HIS A 635 5.87 15.84 -29.69
N ILE A 636 6.31 16.52 -28.63
CA ILE A 636 6.08 16.09 -27.25
C ILE A 636 5.18 17.10 -26.55
N LYS A 637 3.96 16.64 -26.19
CA LYS A 637 3.01 17.44 -25.41
C LYS A 637 3.45 17.51 -23.95
N HIS A 638 3.77 16.35 -23.40
CA HIS A 638 3.97 16.16 -21.97
C HIS A 638 4.81 14.91 -21.73
N PHE A 639 5.65 14.96 -20.70
CA PHE A 639 6.35 13.80 -20.18
C PHE A 639 5.88 13.52 -18.75
N VAL A 640 5.23 12.38 -18.56
CA VAL A 640 4.78 11.88 -17.25
C VAL A 640 5.75 10.80 -16.78
N MET A 641 6.53 11.12 -15.76
CA MET A 641 7.56 10.23 -15.23
C MET A 641 7.09 9.64 -13.90
N ALA A 642 6.77 8.34 -13.87
CA ALA A 642 6.26 7.63 -12.73
C ALA A 642 7.34 6.81 -12.03
N SER A 643 7.49 6.99 -10.71
CA SER A 643 8.38 6.21 -9.85
C SER A 643 9.86 6.22 -10.29
N THR A 644 10.36 7.34 -10.82
CA THR A 644 11.77 7.48 -11.23
C THR A 644 12.43 8.56 -10.39
N GLY A 645 13.45 8.21 -9.60
CA GLY A 645 14.27 9.18 -8.86
C GLY A 645 15.43 9.74 -9.70
N ALA A 646 15.93 10.92 -9.35
CA ALA A 646 17.05 11.55 -10.05
C ALA A 646 18.41 10.88 -9.78
N GLY A 647 18.51 10.12 -8.68
CA GLY A 647 19.80 9.70 -8.11
C GLY A 647 19.99 8.20 -7.92
N GLY A 648 19.16 7.33 -8.48
CA GLY A 648 19.19 5.89 -8.17
C GLY A 648 18.68 5.58 -6.76
N PHE A 649 19.01 4.40 -6.21
CA PHE A 649 18.53 3.97 -4.90
C PHE A 649 19.47 3.02 -4.15
N VAL A 650 19.52 3.14 -2.82
CA VAL A 650 20.54 2.50 -1.96
C VAL A 650 20.43 0.97 -1.96
N ARG A 651 19.20 0.42 -1.99
CA ARG A 651 18.98 -1.04 -1.99
C ARG A 651 19.70 -1.75 -3.13
N PHE A 652 19.98 -1.07 -4.25
CA PHE A 652 20.67 -1.70 -5.37
C PHE A 652 22.15 -1.97 -5.10
N MET A 653 22.78 -1.24 -4.17
CA MET A 653 24.16 -1.52 -3.76
C MET A 653 24.31 -2.94 -3.19
N GLU A 654 23.36 -3.38 -2.36
CA GLU A 654 23.29 -4.77 -1.88
C GLU A 654 23.11 -5.77 -3.01
N VAL A 655 22.23 -5.48 -3.98
CA VAL A 655 22.01 -6.37 -5.12
C VAL A 655 23.30 -6.57 -5.93
N VAL A 656 24.07 -5.50 -6.15
CA VAL A 656 25.36 -5.60 -6.85
C VAL A 656 26.37 -6.41 -6.04
N ALA A 657 26.47 -6.15 -4.73
CA ALA A 657 27.37 -6.88 -3.84
C ALA A 657 27.04 -8.38 -3.77
N SER A 658 25.78 -8.73 -3.50
CA SER A 658 25.33 -10.12 -3.40
C SER A 658 25.50 -10.86 -4.73
N CYS A 659 25.37 -10.16 -5.86
CA CYS A 659 25.61 -10.75 -7.17
C CYS A 659 27.06 -11.15 -7.39
N VAL A 660 28.06 -10.64 -6.65
CA VAL A 660 29.45 -11.11 -6.81
C VAL A 660 29.62 -12.51 -6.23
N SER A 661 29.05 -12.74 -5.05
CA SER A 661 29.15 -14.02 -4.33
C SER A 661 28.17 -15.09 -4.84
N ASP A 662 27.03 -14.69 -5.40
CA ASP A 662 26.03 -15.63 -5.94
C ASP A 662 26.47 -16.26 -7.27
N VAL A 663 26.60 -17.57 -7.32
CA VAL A 663 26.96 -18.34 -8.53
C VAL A 663 25.75 -18.75 -9.38
N SER A 664 24.54 -18.34 -8.99
CA SER A 664 23.30 -18.67 -9.71
C SER A 664 23.33 -18.19 -11.16
N PRO A 665 22.62 -18.88 -12.08
CA PRO A 665 22.50 -18.44 -13.47
C PRO A 665 22.00 -16.99 -13.60
N LEU A 666 21.04 -16.59 -12.77
CA LEU A 666 20.49 -15.23 -12.79
C LEU A 666 21.51 -14.19 -12.31
N ALA A 667 22.29 -14.47 -11.27
CA ALA A 667 23.35 -13.57 -10.82
C ALA A 667 24.45 -13.41 -11.89
N ARG A 668 24.80 -14.48 -12.62
CA ARG A 668 25.73 -14.38 -13.76
C ARG A 668 25.22 -13.45 -14.86
N VAL A 669 23.93 -13.53 -15.20
CA VAL A 669 23.31 -12.58 -16.14
C VAL A 669 23.43 -11.16 -15.61
N ARG A 670 23.04 -10.92 -14.35
CA ARG A 670 23.10 -9.58 -13.73
C ARG A 670 24.51 -9.01 -13.71
N ARG A 671 25.55 -9.81 -13.45
CA ARG A 671 26.96 -9.36 -13.52
C ARG A 671 27.36 -8.93 -14.94
N SER A 672 26.86 -9.63 -15.95
CA SER A 672 27.29 -9.41 -17.33
C SER A 672 26.70 -8.17 -18.02
N VAL A 673 25.65 -7.58 -17.46
CA VAL A 673 24.87 -6.52 -18.13
C VAL A 673 25.23 -5.12 -17.61
N PRO A 674 25.33 -4.08 -18.46
CA PRO A 674 25.60 -2.71 -18.01
C PRO A 674 24.47 -2.09 -17.19
N SER A 675 23.21 -2.49 -17.39
CA SER A 675 22.06 -1.92 -16.65
C SER A 675 22.12 -2.14 -15.13
N LYS A 676 23.00 -3.03 -14.66
CA LYS A 676 23.29 -3.18 -13.22
C LYS A 676 23.84 -1.90 -12.57
N PHE A 677 24.41 -0.99 -13.35
CA PHE A 677 24.99 0.25 -12.81
C PHE A 677 24.01 1.42 -12.80
N THR A 678 23.01 1.42 -13.70
CA THR A 678 22.03 2.49 -13.86
C THR A 678 21.31 2.90 -12.55
N PRO A 679 20.84 1.97 -11.71
CA PRO A 679 20.13 2.32 -10.47
C PRO A 679 21.03 2.65 -9.27
N LEU A 680 22.37 2.66 -9.42
CA LEU A 680 23.26 2.96 -8.31
C LEU A 680 23.14 4.42 -7.84
N PRO A 681 23.28 4.69 -6.53
CA PRO A 681 23.28 6.04 -5.97
C PRO A 681 24.25 7.00 -6.68
N SER A 682 23.71 8.13 -7.13
CA SER A 682 24.47 9.17 -7.84
C SER A 682 25.05 10.21 -6.87
N PRO A 683 26.34 10.56 -6.99
CA PRO A 683 26.95 11.68 -6.26
C PRO A 683 26.34 13.05 -6.56
N LYS A 684 25.52 13.16 -7.63
CA LYS A 684 24.78 14.39 -7.93
C LYS A 684 23.66 14.66 -6.93
N VAL A 685 23.16 13.62 -6.27
CA VAL A 685 21.93 13.64 -5.48
C VAL A 685 22.18 13.31 -4.02
N PHE A 686 23.00 12.29 -3.74
CA PHE A 686 23.33 11.90 -2.39
C PHE A 686 24.53 12.68 -1.88
N ASP A 687 24.39 13.30 -0.71
CA ASP A 687 25.43 14.15 -0.12
C ASP A 687 26.75 13.40 0.12
N ARG A 688 27.86 14.14 0.00
CA ARG A 688 29.22 13.64 0.21
C ARG A 688 29.45 13.02 1.57
N ASP A 689 28.74 13.49 2.60
CA ASP A 689 28.94 13.04 3.98
C ASP A 689 27.89 12.00 4.42
N THR A 690 26.98 11.59 3.52
CA THR A 690 25.92 10.62 3.85
C THR A 690 26.40 9.19 3.58
N PRO A 691 26.65 8.38 4.63
CA PRO A 691 27.04 6.98 4.45
C PRO A 691 25.85 6.15 3.96
N LEU A 692 26.04 5.43 2.86
CA LEU A 692 25.05 4.53 2.27
C LEU A 692 25.35 3.07 2.61
N VAL A 693 26.63 2.73 2.73
CA VAL A 693 27.11 1.43 3.22
C VAL A 693 28.07 1.67 4.38
N VAL A 694 27.86 0.97 5.49
CA VAL A 694 28.66 1.08 6.71
C VAL A 694 29.31 -0.26 7.01
N THR A 695 30.63 -0.28 7.18
CA THR A 695 31.38 -1.41 7.72
C THR A 695 32.14 -0.98 8.98
N ARG A 696 32.80 -1.92 9.67
CA ARG A 696 33.70 -1.57 10.78
C ARG A 696 34.88 -0.70 10.34
N ASP A 697 35.38 -0.93 9.13
CA ASP A 697 36.63 -0.32 8.66
C ASP A 697 36.40 0.93 7.81
N LYS A 698 35.27 1.02 7.11
CA LYS A 698 34.98 2.12 6.19
C LYS A 698 33.48 2.37 6.01
N ASN A 699 33.13 3.65 5.94
CA ASN A 699 31.84 4.10 5.43
C ASN A 699 31.98 4.46 3.95
N TYR A 700 31.07 3.96 3.11
CA TYR A 700 30.99 4.28 1.69
C TYR A 700 29.80 5.19 1.44
N THR A 701 30.08 6.31 0.78
CA THR A 701 29.09 7.27 0.30
C THR A 701 28.85 7.08 -1.20
N ALA A 702 27.92 7.82 -1.80
CA ALA A 702 27.77 7.80 -3.26
C ALA A 702 29.07 8.21 -3.99
N HIS A 703 29.89 9.06 -3.38
CA HIS A 703 31.19 9.48 -3.93
C HIS A 703 32.26 8.39 -3.84
N ASP A 704 32.07 7.39 -2.99
CA ASP A 704 32.96 6.23 -2.83
C ASP A 704 32.54 5.03 -3.67
N MET A 705 31.60 5.18 -4.61
CA MET A 705 31.02 4.06 -5.36
C MET A 705 32.08 3.17 -6.04
N PRO A 706 33.13 3.69 -6.72
CA PRO A 706 34.18 2.83 -7.28
C PRO A 706 34.91 2.00 -6.22
N ALA A 707 35.21 2.60 -5.06
CA ALA A 707 35.84 1.90 -3.94
C ALA A 707 34.90 0.85 -3.32
N PHE A 708 33.60 1.13 -3.25
CA PHE A 708 32.59 0.16 -2.82
C PHE A 708 32.51 -1.03 -3.78
N LEU A 709 32.42 -0.78 -5.09
CA LEU A 709 32.35 -1.83 -6.11
C LEU A 709 33.59 -2.73 -6.07
N ALA A 710 34.78 -2.14 -5.93
CA ALA A 710 36.02 -2.90 -5.74
C ALA A 710 36.00 -3.74 -4.46
N ALA A 711 35.54 -3.16 -3.33
CA ALA A 711 35.45 -3.87 -2.05
C ALA A 711 34.40 -4.99 -2.06
N ALA A 712 33.31 -4.82 -2.82
CA ALA A 712 32.31 -5.86 -3.08
C ALA A 712 32.84 -7.00 -3.97
N GLY A 713 34.04 -6.85 -4.55
CA GLY A 713 34.71 -7.88 -5.35
C GLY A 713 34.44 -7.80 -6.84
N LEU A 714 33.98 -6.66 -7.37
CA LEU A 714 33.91 -6.48 -8.83
C LEU A 714 35.33 -6.40 -9.42
N PRO A 715 35.57 -7.00 -10.59
CA PRO A 715 36.85 -6.87 -11.29
C PRO A 715 37.18 -5.40 -11.58
N GLU A 716 38.47 -5.04 -11.50
CA GLU A 716 38.96 -3.67 -11.76
C GLU A 716 38.41 -3.09 -13.08
N PHE A 717 38.42 -3.91 -14.14
CA PHE A 717 37.87 -3.52 -15.43
C PHE A 717 36.37 -3.15 -15.38
N GLU A 718 35.55 -3.86 -14.60
CA GLU A 718 34.13 -3.51 -14.46
C GLU A 718 33.92 -2.21 -13.67
N VAL A 719 34.78 -1.96 -12.66
CA VAL A 719 34.80 -0.69 -11.93
C VAL A 719 35.16 0.46 -12.89
N THR A 720 36.15 0.27 -13.75
CA THR A 720 36.50 1.25 -14.79
C THR A 720 35.33 1.49 -15.77
N LEU A 721 34.56 0.46 -16.13
CA LEU A 721 33.37 0.64 -16.98
C LEU A 721 32.29 1.47 -16.28
N TYR A 722 32.07 1.25 -14.98
CA TYR A 722 31.20 2.11 -14.19
C TYR A 722 31.68 3.57 -14.22
N GLU A 723 32.95 3.82 -13.90
CA GLU A 723 33.53 5.18 -13.83
C GLU A 723 33.50 5.91 -15.18
N THR A 724 33.79 5.20 -16.27
CA THR A 724 33.97 5.82 -17.60
C THR A 724 32.70 5.91 -18.42
N ARG A 725 31.68 5.07 -18.14
CA ARG A 725 30.46 4.99 -18.96
C ARG A 725 29.18 5.35 -18.22
N GLU A 726 29.01 4.86 -17.00
CA GLU A 726 27.73 4.92 -16.26
C GLU A 726 27.69 6.11 -15.29
N LEU A 727 28.77 6.35 -14.53
CA LEU A 727 28.87 7.49 -13.63
C LEU A 727 28.69 8.84 -14.35
N PRO A 728 29.29 9.11 -15.53
CA PRO A 728 29.07 10.37 -16.25
C PRO A 728 27.61 10.56 -16.67
N MET A 729 26.88 9.47 -16.93
CA MET A 729 25.44 9.52 -17.21
C MET A 729 24.63 9.89 -15.97
N ALA A 730 24.90 9.22 -14.84
CA ALA A 730 24.26 9.53 -13.57
C ALA A 730 24.51 11.00 -13.13
N MET A 731 25.69 11.53 -13.41
CA MET A 731 26.05 12.93 -13.15
C MET A 731 25.41 13.93 -14.13
N ASN A 732 25.01 13.48 -15.32
CA ASN A 732 24.38 14.31 -16.35
C ASN A 732 22.85 14.26 -16.35
N PHE A 733 22.21 13.70 -15.31
CA PHE A 733 20.75 13.77 -15.15
C PHE A 733 20.31 15.25 -15.14
N ARG A 734 19.44 15.65 -16.06
CA ARG A 734 19.08 17.07 -16.29
C ARG A 734 17.68 17.20 -16.89
N ALA A 735 17.11 18.40 -16.82
CA ALA A 735 15.75 18.67 -17.28
C ALA A 735 15.50 18.30 -18.77
N PRO A 736 14.37 17.66 -19.10
CA PRO A 736 14.02 17.25 -20.46
C PRO A 736 13.52 18.41 -21.35
N VAL A 737 13.30 19.61 -20.80
CA VAL A 737 12.87 20.83 -21.53
C VAL A 737 11.62 20.60 -22.38
N VAL A 738 10.67 19.85 -21.83
CA VAL A 738 9.28 19.67 -22.29
C VAL A 738 8.40 19.71 -21.04
N PRO A 739 7.11 20.10 -21.10
CA PRO A 739 6.23 20.04 -19.94
C PRO A 739 6.37 18.68 -19.27
N THR A 740 6.66 18.67 -17.96
CA THR A 740 6.99 17.43 -17.25
C THR A 740 6.22 17.33 -15.94
N THR A 741 5.71 16.14 -15.64
CA THR A 741 5.12 15.81 -14.36
C THR A 741 5.77 14.56 -13.80
N CYS A 742 6.35 14.68 -12.61
CA CYS A 742 6.88 13.56 -11.85
C CYS A 742 5.82 13.09 -10.85
N ILE A 743 5.53 11.81 -10.81
CA ILE A 743 4.56 11.21 -9.88
C ILE A 743 5.21 10.03 -9.16
N ASN A 744 5.36 10.13 -7.85
CA ASN A 744 6.15 9.20 -7.06
C ASN A 744 5.45 8.86 -5.74
N GLY A 745 5.69 7.66 -5.22
CA GLY A 745 5.33 7.31 -3.85
C GLY A 745 6.29 7.92 -2.84
N ILE A 746 5.81 8.22 -1.63
CA ILE A 746 6.62 8.61 -0.46
C ILE A 746 5.99 8.03 0.81
N GLY A 747 6.67 8.08 1.94
CA GLY A 747 6.13 7.63 3.24
C GLY A 747 6.17 6.12 3.44
N VAL A 748 6.93 5.38 2.62
CA VAL A 748 7.10 3.93 2.72
C VAL A 748 8.53 3.62 3.17
N PRO A 749 8.72 2.76 4.20
CA PRO A 749 10.05 2.35 4.66
C PRO A 749 10.93 1.84 3.53
N THR A 750 12.05 2.52 3.29
CA THR A 750 12.96 2.27 2.16
C THR A 750 14.38 2.17 2.67
N ALA A 751 15.17 1.21 2.18
CA ALA A 751 16.55 1.03 2.64
C ALA A 751 17.36 2.33 2.43
N GLU A 752 17.80 2.95 3.52
CA GLU A 752 18.56 4.20 3.53
C GLU A 752 20.04 3.94 3.78
N LYS A 753 20.37 2.92 4.60
CA LYS A 753 21.75 2.47 4.82
C LYS A 753 21.82 0.95 4.91
N LEU A 754 22.92 0.40 4.41
CA LEU A 754 23.25 -1.03 4.47
C LEU A 754 24.44 -1.22 5.39
N VAL A 755 24.30 -2.05 6.42
CA VAL A 755 25.33 -2.22 7.45
C VAL A 755 25.90 -3.63 7.38
N TYR A 756 27.19 -3.73 7.06
CA TYR A 756 28.00 -4.94 6.99
C TYR A 756 29.11 -4.86 8.03
N TRP A 757 28.81 -5.13 9.30
CA TRP A 757 29.77 -4.95 10.40
C TRP A 757 31.06 -5.74 10.20
N ASP A 758 31.01 -6.92 9.61
CA ASP A 758 32.17 -7.76 9.30
C ASP A 758 32.81 -7.49 7.94
N GLY A 759 32.27 -6.54 7.16
CA GLY A 759 32.71 -6.25 5.80
C GLY A 759 32.40 -7.38 4.80
N ASN A 760 31.58 -8.37 5.16
CA ASN A 760 31.26 -9.49 4.29
C ASN A 760 30.05 -9.15 3.39
N PHE A 761 30.33 -8.63 2.20
CA PHE A 761 29.30 -8.27 1.22
C PHE A 761 28.57 -9.46 0.58
N GLY A 762 28.97 -10.71 0.89
CA GLY A 762 28.28 -11.92 0.45
C GLY A 762 27.06 -12.29 1.31
N GLU A 763 26.94 -11.71 2.51
CA GLU A 763 25.83 -11.95 3.43
C GLU A 763 24.75 -10.86 3.33
N ALA A 764 23.59 -11.08 3.94
CA ALA A 764 22.56 -10.04 4.00
C ALA A 764 22.97 -8.93 5.00
N PRO A 765 22.89 -7.63 4.64
CA PRO A 765 23.18 -6.54 5.56
C PRO A 765 22.06 -6.36 6.59
N GLU A 766 22.41 -5.72 7.71
CA GLU A 766 21.41 -5.02 8.52
C GLU A 766 20.98 -3.76 7.77
N ILE A 767 19.66 -3.53 7.67
CA ILE A 767 19.09 -2.43 6.88
C ILE A 767 18.55 -1.37 7.82
N VAL A 768 19.05 -0.14 7.66
CA VAL A 768 18.43 1.04 8.26
C VAL A 768 17.43 1.60 7.26
N TYR A 769 16.18 1.70 7.68
CA TYR A 769 15.11 2.22 6.84
C TYR A 769 14.93 3.73 7.04
N GLY A 770 14.82 4.44 5.93
CA GLY A 770 14.38 5.81 5.84
C GLY A 770 13.10 5.93 5.01
N ASP A 771 12.84 7.13 4.51
CA ASP A 771 11.67 7.44 3.70
C ASP A 771 11.88 7.16 2.19
N GLY A 772 10.81 6.80 1.49
CA GLY A 772 10.79 6.54 0.05
C GLY A 772 9.48 5.86 -0.40
N ASP A 773 9.54 5.13 -1.52
CA ASP A 773 8.42 4.35 -2.07
C ASP A 773 8.55 2.82 -1.86
N GLY A 774 9.44 2.41 -0.95
CA GLY A 774 9.79 1.01 -0.69
C GLY A 774 10.93 0.48 -1.57
N LEU A 775 11.33 1.21 -2.61
CA LEU A 775 12.50 0.89 -3.44
C LEU A 775 13.42 2.10 -3.61
N VAL A 776 12.88 3.23 -4.03
CA VAL A 776 13.59 4.48 -4.32
C VAL A 776 13.49 5.41 -3.12
N ASN A 777 14.66 5.86 -2.65
CA ASN A 777 14.76 6.77 -1.51
C ASN A 777 14.10 8.12 -1.80
N SER A 778 13.47 8.73 -0.78
CA SER A 778 12.89 10.06 -0.88
C SER A 778 13.92 11.11 -1.30
N ALA A 779 15.19 11.01 -0.88
CA ALA A 779 16.26 11.91 -1.36
C ALA A 779 16.36 11.91 -2.90
N SER A 780 16.26 10.74 -3.52
CA SER A 780 16.30 10.58 -4.98
C SER A 780 15.05 11.11 -5.67
N ILE A 781 13.88 10.91 -5.06
CA ILE A 781 12.58 11.40 -5.56
C ILE A 781 12.50 12.94 -5.46
N LEU A 782 12.86 13.50 -4.31
CA LEU A 782 12.79 14.94 -4.05
C LEU A 782 13.80 15.73 -4.87
N ALA A 783 14.95 15.13 -5.22
CA ALA A 783 15.92 15.76 -6.11
C ALA A 783 15.39 16.04 -7.53
N LEU A 784 14.27 15.45 -7.94
CA LEU A 784 13.60 15.83 -9.20
C LEU A 784 13.12 17.30 -9.15
N ASP A 785 12.68 17.77 -7.98
CA ASP A 785 12.15 19.12 -7.81
C ASP A 785 13.22 20.17 -8.08
N THR A 786 14.48 19.86 -7.80
CA THR A 786 15.62 20.74 -8.02
C THR A 786 16.25 20.50 -9.39
N VAL A 787 16.60 19.25 -9.72
CA VAL A 787 17.34 18.93 -10.96
C VAL A 787 16.50 19.15 -12.22
N ILE A 788 15.18 18.97 -12.13
CA ILE A 788 14.25 19.29 -13.22
C ILE A 788 13.52 20.59 -12.93
N GLY A 789 12.92 20.71 -11.74
CA GLY A 789 11.97 21.79 -11.44
C GLY A 789 12.56 23.19 -11.30
N ASP A 790 13.86 23.31 -10.98
CA ASP A 790 14.56 24.59 -10.88
C ASP A 790 15.39 24.90 -12.14
N ASP A 791 15.39 24.04 -13.16
CA ASP A 791 16.04 24.33 -14.44
C ASP A 791 15.32 25.49 -15.15
N PRO A 792 16.03 26.57 -15.52
CA PRO A 792 15.41 27.77 -16.08
C PRO A 792 14.81 27.54 -17.48
N MET A 793 15.24 26.51 -18.20
CA MET A 793 14.64 26.13 -19.48
C MET A 793 13.38 25.28 -19.29
N GLN A 794 13.15 24.74 -18.09
CA GLN A 794 12.00 23.90 -17.77
C GLN A 794 10.75 24.76 -17.46
N GLN A 795 10.05 25.17 -18.52
CA GLN A 795 8.88 26.05 -18.43
C GLN A 795 7.66 25.50 -17.68
N TYR A 796 7.57 24.18 -17.51
CA TYR A 796 6.50 23.59 -16.70
C TYR A 796 7.03 22.34 -16.01
N TYR A 797 6.96 22.34 -14.69
CA TYR A 797 7.29 21.21 -13.86
C TYR A 797 6.22 21.05 -12.78
N LYS A 798 5.76 19.81 -12.59
CA LYS A 798 4.88 19.45 -11.49
C LYS A 798 5.41 18.19 -10.81
N SER A 799 5.47 18.24 -9.49
CA SER A 799 5.84 17.11 -8.65
C SER A 799 4.63 16.66 -7.85
N ILE A 800 4.29 15.37 -7.95
CA ILE A 800 3.18 14.75 -7.24
C ILE A 800 3.76 13.64 -6.38
N LYS A 801 3.52 13.74 -5.08
CA LYS A 801 3.99 12.78 -4.08
C LYS A 801 2.77 12.12 -3.46
N ILE A 802 2.68 10.80 -3.55
CA ILE A 802 1.55 10.03 -3.04
C ILE A 802 2.00 9.34 -1.75
N ALA A 803 1.49 9.81 -0.61
CA ALA A 803 1.84 9.27 0.69
C ALA A 803 1.37 7.82 0.85
N GLY A 804 2.23 6.96 1.40
CA GLY A 804 2.00 5.53 1.61
C GLY A 804 1.96 4.70 0.33
N MET A 805 2.38 5.25 -0.81
CA MET A 805 2.33 4.56 -2.10
C MET A 805 3.63 3.82 -2.38
N TYR A 806 3.53 2.52 -2.67
CA TYR A 806 4.67 1.70 -3.08
C TYR A 806 5.08 2.00 -4.52
N HIS A 807 6.34 1.71 -4.85
CA HIS A 807 6.98 1.93 -6.14
C HIS A 807 6.12 1.55 -7.36
N ALA A 808 5.71 0.28 -7.45
CA ALA A 808 4.83 -0.22 -8.52
C ALA A 808 3.35 0.18 -8.34
N GLY A 809 2.98 0.64 -7.15
CA GLY A 809 1.63 1.11 -6.83
C GLY A 809 1.24 2.32 -7.66
N VAL A 810 2.19 3.19 -8.02
CA VAL A 810 1.92 4.40 -8.82
C VAL A 810 1.23 4.09 -10.17
N ILE A 811 1.51 2.93 -10.75
CA ILE A 811 0.96 2.49 -12.05
C ILE A 811 -0.11 1.39 -11.94
N SER A 812 -0.48 0.98 -10.73
CA SER A 812 -1.35 -0.19 -10.52
C SER A 812 -2.41 -0.04 -9.41
N ASP A 813 -2.17 0.80 -8.41
CA ASP A 813 -3.14 1.17 -7.39
C ASP A 813 -4.20 2.11 -7.96
N GLY A 814 -5.47 1.93 -7.57
CA GLY A 814 -6.58 2.68 -8.15
C GLY A 814 -6.46 4.19 -7.97
N VAL A 815 -6.09 4.66 -6.77
CA VAL A 815 -6.01 6.10 -6.46
C VAL A 815 -4.82 6.73 -7.17
N ALA A 816 -3.68 6.05 -7.19
CA ALA A 816 -2.52 6.54 -7.91
C ALA A 816 -2.74 6.53 -9.42
N LEU A 817 -3.43 5.51 -9.93
CA LEU A 817 -3.70 5.37 -11.35
C LEU A 817 -4.67 6.45 -11.85
N GLU A 818 -5.73 6.77 -11.11
CA GLU A 818 -6.60 7.91 -11.40
C GLU A 818 -5.80 9.22 -11.47
N ARG A 819 -4.88 9.43 -10.52
CA ARG A 819 -4.03 10.61 -10.53
C ARG A 819 -3.10 10.63 -11.74
N LEU A 820 -2.45 9.51 -12.05
CA LEU A 820 -1.57 9.36 -13.21
C LEU A 820 -2.33 9.66 -14.52
N ILE A 821 -3.52 9.10 -14.70
CA ILE A 821 -4.39 9.32 -15.85
C ILE A 821 -4.79 10.79 -15.97
N SER A 822 -5.13 11.45 -14.86
CA SER A 822 -5.48 12.88 -14.87
C SER A 822 -4.34 13.77 -15.39
N GLU A 823 -3.09 13.35 -15.19
CA GLU A 823 -1.93 14.05 -15.72
C GLU A 823 -1.69 13.71 -17.20
N ILE A 824 -1.92 12.46 -17.62
CA ILE A 824 -1.85 12.06 -19.04
C ILE A 824 -2.87 12.83 -19.89
N LEU A 825 -4.07 13.04 -19.37
CA LEU A 825 -5.16 13.75 -20.05
C LEU A 825 -5.11 15.28 -19.91
N ARG A 826 -4.06 15.83 -19.29
CA ARG A 826 -3.98 17.28 -19.01
C ARG A 826 -3.99 18.10 -20.30
N GLU A 827 -4.86 19.11 -20.34
CA GLU A 827 -5.00 19.96 -21.53
C GLU A 827 -4.11 21.21 -21.54
N SER A 828 -3.79 21.78 -20.38
CA SER A 828 -2.98 23.00 -20.29
C SER A 828 -1.87 22.92 -19.24
N PHE A 829 -0.78 23.61 -19.53
CA PHE A 829 0.42 23.69 -18.69
C PHE A 829 0.64 25.16 -18.31
N VAL A 830 -0.04 25.60 -17.25
CA VAL A 830 0.21 26.91 -16.63
C VAL A 830 1.08 26.68 -15.41
N GLN A 831 2.23 27.36 -15.34
CA GLN A 831 3.07 27.34 -14.16
C GLN A 831 2.45 28.26 -13.12
N ASP A 832 2.10 27.74 -11.93
CA ASP A 832 1.74 28.60 -10.80
C ASP A 832 2.92 29.51 -10.53
N SER A 833 2.73 30.82 -10.70
CA SER A 833 3.80 31.79 -10.56
C SER A 833 4.46 31.65 -9.18
N LYS A 834 5.66 31.04 -9.14
CA LYS A 834 6.58 31.22 -8.02
C LYS A 834 6.81 32.74 -7.96
N LYS A 835 6.27 33.43 -6.95
CA LYS A 835 6.69 34.80 -6.63
C LYS A 835 8.17 34.75 -6.29
N VAL A 836 9.02 34.90 -7.29
CA VAL A 836 10.45 35.14 -7.10
C VAL A 836 10.57 36.57 -6.62
N ASP A 837 10.88 36.75 -5.34
CA ASP A 837 11.27 38.06 -4.81
C ASP A 837 12.69 38.40 -5.29
N TYR A 838 12.75 39.04 -6.45
CA TYR A 838 14.00 39.50 -7.07
C TYR A 838 14.80 40.49 -6.21
N ARG A 839 14.25 40.99 -5.08
CA ARG A 839 15.00 41.88 -4.18
C ARG A 839 16.04 41.14 -3.33
N ARG A 840 15.94 39.81 -3.18
CA ARG A 840 16.87 39.03 -2.35
C ARG A 840 18.06 38.44 -3.09
N VAL A 841 18.05 38.44 -4.42
CA VAL A 841 19.14 37.92 -5.28
C VAL A 841 20.21 38.98 -5.58
N ALA A 842 19.95 40.26 -5.28
CA ALA A 842 20.92 41.35 -5.47
C ALA A 842 21.77 41.65 -4.21
N GLN A 843 21.70 40.82 -3.16
CA GLN A 843 22.46 41.00 -1.91
C GLN A 843 23.25 39.76 -1.44
N LEU A 844 23.38 38.75 -2.29
CA LEU A 844 24.35 37.66 -2.19
C LEU A 844 25.18 37.65 -3.47
#